data_AF-A0A497A381-F1
#
_entry.id   AF-A0A497A381-F1
#
_cell.length_a   1.000
_cell.length_b   1.000
_cell.length_c   1.000
_cell.angle_alpha   90.00
_cell.angle_beta   90.00
_cell.angle_gamma   90.00
#
_symmetry.space_group_name_H-M   'P 1'
#
loop_
_entity.id
_entity.type
_entity.pdbx_description
1 polymer ?
#
loop_
_entity_poly.entity_id
_entity_poly.type
_entity_poly.pdbx_seq_one_letter_code
_entity_poly.pdbx_strand_id
1 'polypeptide(L)'
;MPFAKAGLLVGDGPATSADLDVIRQAGLEALKLRALVNPASDLSAYRDIGIHTFLVQLLSPEPGAHPTSPQQFVGTFAPAIEAFVRAGVRDFEVHGEPNLSERGYGVSWDSPAAFGEWFVAVAETLKAAFGPQIRAGFPGLTPPPPRQPGGAPAVSQSEFLAACADAVQEADFICCHVYWDSAEGLRAFDGGMRFIRQYLETFKTKPLVISEFANVNPNTNSAIKGDQYAEFYFTCTQYDECHYDWPWYQDYWPRIQAVYAFILRSPDPTYASQVWMDADGQPCPVVARVAARSRMPHPEQLRFIWPTEFRHYTQFYGENQQHYYDTSYAHSLHGGHNGVDLHVKYDDPASSPIRACLDGVVTRKKMLETGYGHHVYVRSQVEGVGQVTLLYAHMTDVPVEEGQAVQAGDVIGTAGETGATSGPHLHLSLYVEGLKMPANADYLNPRPYLDPPPPPRGCPRTPYSRTYVLLPPQADAAWAQAVVDAAWDAHRFTIGGSADDSGIGDLDFRRVIAVNPAAWGDDLHAFFETHYPGVIYVPLEAESPDALRIALESLPAMPPQPPAQPPPPRGRPRAPYARTYVLLPPGADAAWASAVVEGAWDAHRFTIGGSADDAGIGDLDFRRVIAVNPAAWGDDLFGFFETHYPDILYVPLMADTPQQLMERLREF
;
A
#
# COMPACT_ATOMS: atom_id res chain seq x y z
N MET A 1 -2.40 2.82 3.70
CA MET A 1 -1.22 3.72 3.60
C MET A 1 -1.53 4.90 2.68
N PRO A 2 -1.11 6.13 3.01
CA PRO A 2 -1.49 7.35 2.27
C PRO A 2 -0.67 7.58 1.00
N PHE A 3 0.60 7.18 0.96
CA PHE A 3 1.54 7.56 -0.10
C PHE A 3 1.84 6.43 -1.10
N ALA A 4 2.31 6.81 -2.29
CA ALA A 4 2.85 5.89 -3.27
C ALA A 4 4.17 5.25 -2.78
N LYS A 5 4.33 3.94 -2.98
CA LYS A 5 5.55 3.23 -2.58
C LYS A 5 6.64 3.33 -3.64
N ALA A 6 7.87 3.63 -3.21
CA ALA A 6 9.04 3.59 -4.09
C ALA A 6 9.52 2.15 -4.30
N GLY A 7 9.61 1.70 -5.54
CA GLY A 7 10.01 0.34 -5.87
C GLY A 7 10.90 0.23 -7.10
N LEU A 8 11.34 -0.99 -7.39
CA LEU A 8 12.33 -1.32 -8.43
C LEU A 8 12.00 -2.70 -9.03
N LEU A 9 12.22 -2.89 -10.33
CA LEU A 9 12.24 -4.23 -10.93
C LEU A 9 13.52 -4.96 -10.53
N VAL A 10 13.38 -6.14 -9.95
CA VAL A 10 14.54 -6.97 -9.57
C VAL A 10 15.26 -7.53 -10.80
N GLY A 11 16.52 -7.89 -10.63
CA GLY A 11 17.33 -8.49 -11.70
C GLY A 11 16.90 -9.91 -12.06
N ASP A 12 17.54 -10.46 -13.10
CA ASP A 12 17.25 -11.83 -13.55
C ASP A 12 17.69 -12.89 -12.52
N GLY A 13 16.85 -13.91 -12.34
CA GLY A 13 17.14 -15.05 -11.47
C GLY A 13 16.88 -14.79 -9.98
N PRO A 14 17.46 -15.64 -9.10
CA PRO A 14 17.29 -15.53 -7.66
C PRO A 14 17.93 -14.28 -7.05
N ALA A 15 17.38 -13.84 -5.93
CA ALA A 15 17.92 -12.77 -5.10
C ALA A 15 19.32 -13.16 -4.56
N THR A 16 20.23 -12.20 -4.59
CA THR A 16 21.54 -12.30 -3.95
C THR A 16 21.59 -11.42 -2.71
N SER A 17 22.53 -11.66 -1.80
CA SER A 17 22.74 -10.77 -0.65
C SER A 17 23.04 -9.33 -1.06
N ALA A 18 23.76 -9.14 -2.18
CA ALA A 18 24.04 -7.82 -2.74
C ALA A 18 22.75 -7.12 -3.22
N ASP A 19 21.83 -7.86 -3.85
CA ASP A 19 20.52 -7.32 -4.24
C ASP A 19 19.76 -6.79 -3.00
N LEU A 20 19.70 -7.58 -1.92
CA LEU A 20 19.02 -7.22 -0.67
C LEU A 20 19.65 -5.98 -0.02
N ASP A 21 20.98 -5.87 -0.04
CA ASP A 21 21.70 -4.73 0.52
C ASP A 21 21.44 -3.45 -0.28
N VAL A 22 21.44 -3.51 -1.62
CA VAL A 22 21.08 -2.37 -2.48
C VAL A 22 19.65 -1.91 -2.24
N ILE A 23 18.69 -2.85 -2.17
CA ILE A 23 17.27 -2.56 -1.94
C ILE A 23 17.09 -1.88 -0.58
N ARG A 24 17.72 -2.42 0.47
CA ARG A 24 17.67 -1.85 1.82
C ARG A 24 18.33 -0.47 1.87
N GLN A 25 19.50 -0.31 1.26
CA GLN A 25 20.24 0.95 1.24
C GLN A 25 19.45 2.07 0.55
N ALA A 26 18.79 1.77 -0.57
CA ALA A 26 17.93 2.73 -1.28
C ALA A 26 16.64 3.07 -0.50
N GLY A 27 16.31 2.29 0.55
CA GLY A 27 15.10 2.45 1.34
C GLY A 27 13.84 2.26 0.49
N LEU A 28 13.83 1.26 -0.39
CA LEU A 28 12.68 0.89 -1.21
C LEU A 28 11.58 0.23 -0.36
N GLU A 29 10.36 0.26 -0.86
CA GLU A 29 9.13 -0.14 -0.15
C GLU A 29 8.29 -1.15 -0.97
N ALA A 30 8.63 -1.34 -2.25
CA ALA A 30 7.98 -2.26 -3.16
C ALA A 30 8.96 -2.87 -4.16
N LEU A 31 8.66 -4.06 -4.70
CA LEU A 31 9.46 -4.69 -5.76
C LEU A 31 8.56 -5.21 -6.90
N LYS A 32 9.02 -5.04 -8.13
CA LYS A 32 8.44 -5.69 -9.30
C LYS A 32 9.26 -6.93 -9.64
N LEU A 33 8.60 -8.04 -9.97
CA LEU A 33 9.20 -9.31 -10.36
C LEU A 33 8.59 -9.82 -11.66
N ARG A 34 9.25 -10.77 -12.32
CA ARG A 34 8.70 -11.48 -13.50
C ARG A 34 8.48 -12.94 -13.16
N ALA A 35 7.26 -13.44 -13.43
CA ALA A 35 6.79 -14.72 -12.93
C ALA A 35 7.65 -15.93 -13.31
N LEU A 36 8.24 -15.95 -14.49
CA LEU A 36 9.09 -17.06 -14.99
C LEU A 36 10.59 -16.77 -14.88
N VAL A 37 10.97 -15.65 -14.25
CA VAL A 37 12.36 -15.21 -14.12
C VAL A 37 12.80 -15.21 -12.66
N ASN A 38 11.92 -14.78 -11.76
CA ASN A 38 12.21 -14.64 -10.34
C ASN A 38 11.44 -15.69 -9.53
N PRO A 39 12.10 -16.40 -8.59
CA PRO A 39 11.42 -17.41 -7.81
C PRO A 39 10.62 -16.78 -6.66
N ALA A 40 9.41 -17.28 -6.40
CA ALA A 40 8.58 -16.83 -5.28
C ALA A 40 9.21 -17.10 -3.90
N SER A 41 10.17 -18.03 -3.82
CA SER A 41 10.91 -18.34 -2.59
C SER A 41 11.71 -17.15 -2.04
N ASP A 42 12.05 -16.16 -2.87
CA ASP A 42 12.82 -15.00 -2.45
C ASP A 42 11.98 -13.97 -1.68
N LEU A 43 10.65 -14.08 -1.73
CA LEU A 43 9.75 -13.11 -1.08
C LEU A 43 9.92 -13.06 0.44
N SER A 44 10.36 -14.15 1.09
CA SER A 44 10.69 -14.14 2.52
C SER A 44 11.88 -13.21 2.79
N ALA A 45 12.98 -13.37 2.04
CA ALA A 45 14.16 -12.53 2.17
C ALA A 45 13.87 -11.04 1.88
N TYR A 46 12.98 -10.74 0.94
CA TYR A 46 12.53 -9.37 0.70
C TYR A 46 11.69 -8.81 1.86
N ARG A 47 10.86 -9.64 2.50
CA ARG A 47 10.10 -9.23 3.69
C ARG A 47 10.98 -8.99 4.90
N ASP A 48 12.05 -9.76 5.07
CA ASP A 48 13.02 -9.58 6.15
C ASP A 48 13.71 -8.21 6.09
N ILE A 49 13.72 -7.57 4.92
CA ILE A 49 14.23 -6.21 4.72
C ILE A 49 13.13 -5.15 4.61
N GLY A 50 11.88 -5.50 4.94
CA GLY A 50 10.74 -4.59 5.03
C GLY A 50 9.91 -4.44 3.74
N ILE A 51 10.14 -5.26 2.71
CA ILE A 51 9.33 -5.21 1.48
C ILE A 51 8.12 -6.11 1.63
N HIS A 52 6.93 -5.51 1.61
CA HIS A 52 5.65 -6.22 1.66
C HIS A 52 4.75 -5.97 0.45
N THR A 53 5.20 -5.15 -0.50
CA THR A 53 4.45 -4.85 -1.72
C THR A 53 5.18 -5.39 -2.93
N PHE A 54 4.48 -6.23 -3.68
CA PHE A 54 5.03 -6.94 -4.83
C PHE A 54 4.07 -6.79 -6.02
N LEU A 55 4.63 -6.45 -7.18
CA LEU A 55 3.96 -6.55 -8.47
C LEU A 55 4.62 -7.67 -9.27
N VAL A 56 3.86 -8.66 -9.71
CA VAL A 56 4.40 -9.75 -10.54
C VAL A 56 3.92 -9.60 -11.97
N GLN A 57 4.84 -9.44 -12.91
CA GLN A 57 4.53 -9.36 -14.32
C GLN A 57 4.42 -10.76 -14.93
N LEU A 58 3.30 -10.98 -15.64
CA LEU A 58 3.03 -12.15 -16.46
C LEU A 58 3.38 -11.80 -17.91
N LEU A 59 4.63 -12.00 -18.31
CA LEU A 59 5.10 -11.75 -19.67
C LEU A 59 5.63 -13.05 -20.28
N SER A 60 5.09 -13.44 -21.43
CA SER A 60 5.54 -14.65 -22.13
C SER A 60 7.05 -14.57 -22.40
N PRO A 61 7.81 -15.67 -22.28
CA PRO A 61 9.23 -15.68 -22.62
C PRO A 61 9.51 -15.30 -24.09
N GLU A 62 8.57 -15.61 -24.99
CA GLU A 62 8.62 -15.31 -26.42
C GLU A 62 7.35 -14.54 -26.85
N PRO A 63 7.17 -13.29 -26.38
CA PRO A 63 5.97 -12.53 -26.68
C PRO A 63 5.93 -12.22 -28.18
N GLY A 64 4.73 -12.29 -28.78
CA GLY A 64 4.56 -12.05 -30.22
C GLY A 64 5.17 -13.10 -31.15
N ALA A 65 5.74 -14.21 -30.65
CA ALA A 65 6.20 -15.30 -31.51
C ALA A 65 5.02 -16.08 -32.14
N HIS A 66 3.98 -16.35 -31.35
CA HIS A 66 2.78 -17.09 -31.76
C HIS A 66 1.51 -16.52 -31.12
N PRO A 67 0.32 -16.69 -31.74
CA PRO A 67 -0.95 -16.35 -31.13
C PRO A 67 -1.15 -17.12 -29.82
N THR A 68 -1.53 -16.43 -28.74
CA THR A 68 -1.74 -17.04 -27.43
C THR A 68 -3.18 -16.79 -26.96
N SER A 69 -3.97 -17.85 -26.76
CA SER A 69 -5.32 -17.70 -26.18
C SER A 69 -5.26 -17.35 -24.69
N PRO A 70 -6.32 -16.77 -24.11
CA PRO A 70 -6.37 -16.48 -22.67
C PRO A 70 -6.09 -17.71 -21.78
N GLN A 71 -6.65 -18.87 -22.14
CA GLN A 71 -6.46 -20.12 -21.38
C GLN A 71 -5.03 -20.64 -21.49
N GLN A 72 -4.41 -20.55 -22.67
CA GLN A 72 -3.01 -20.92 -22.88
C GLN A 72 -2.07 -20.01 -22.10
N PHE A 73 -2.37 -18.71 -22.09
CA PHE A 73 -1.61 -17.73 -21.33
C PHE A 73 -1.65 -18.06 -19.83
N VAL A 74 -2.85 -18.20 -19.24
CA VAL A 74 -2.97 -18.54 -17.81
C VAL A 74 -2.33 -19.89 -17.49
N GLY A 75 -2.52 -20.91 -18.34
CA GLY A 75 -1.92 -22.23 -18.16
C GLY A 75 -0.39 -22.20 -18.14
N THR A 76 0.23 -21.31 -18.91
CA THR A 76 1.70 -21.14 -18.95
C THR A 76 2.24 -20.61 -17.62
N PHE A 77 1.54 -19.67 -16.98
CA PHE A 77 1.96 -19.06 -15.72
C PHE A 77 1.43 -19.79 -14.48
N ALA A 78 0.52 -20.75 -14.62
CA ALA A 78 -0.21 -21.33 -13.49
C ALA A 78 0.70 -21.81 -12.34
N PRO A 79 1.80 -22.55 -12.57
CA PRO A 79 2.70 -22.97 -11.49
C PRO A 79 3.36 -21.78 -10.78
N ALA A 80 3.77 -20.75 -11.53
CA ALA A 80 4.38 -19.56 -10.96
C ALA A 80 3.36 -18.73 -10.17
N ILE A 81 2.15 -18.54 -10.70
CA ILE A 81 1.07 -17.84 -10.02
C ILE A 81 0.72 -18.56 -8.71
N GLU A 82 0.57 -19.88 -8.71
CA GLU A 82 0.30 -20.64 -7.48
C GLU A 82 1.39 -20.40 -6.42
N ALA A 83 2.66 -20.43 -6.81
CA ALA A 83 3.77 -20.17 -5.89
C ALA A 83 3.75 -18.73 -5.35
N PHE A 84 3.53 -17.73 -6.21
CA PHE A 84 3.45 -16.32 -5.81
C PHE A 84 2.24 -16.02 -4.93
N VAL A 85 1.07 -16.56 -5.24
CA VAL A 85 -0.17 -16.41 -4.45
C VAL A 85 -0.01 -17.02 -3.07
N ARG A 86 0.58 -18.22 -3.00
CA ARG A 86 0.88 -18.87 -1.72
C ARG A 86 1.87 -18.08 -0.88
N ALA A 87 2.89 -17.55 -1.53
CA ALA A 87 3.82 -16.62 -0.93
C ALA A 87 3.16 -15.27 -0.63
N GLY A 88 1.91 -15.01 -1.01
CA GLY A 88 1.14 -13.85 -0.63
C GLY A 88 1.23 -12.65 -1.58
N VAL A 89 1.37 -12.91 -2.88
CA VAL A 89 1.20 -11.89 -3.91
C VAL A 89 -0.22 -11.96 -4.44
N ARG A 90 -0.84 -10.79 -4.61
CA ARG A 90 -2.15 -10.67 -5.25
C ARG A 90 -2.16 -9.82 -6.52
N ASP A 91 -1.18 -8.94 -6.69
CA ASP A 91 -1.14 -7.98 -7.80
C ASP A 91 -0.30 -8.52 -8.96
N PHE A 92 -0.95 -8.75 -10.10
CA PHE A 92 -0.32 -9.27 -11.31
C PHE A 92 -0.50 -8.30 -12.49
N GLU A 93 0.61 -7.81 -13.06
CA GLU A 93 0.57 -7.09 -14.34
C GLU A 93 0.43 -8.11 -15.47
N VAL A 94 -0.70 -8.07 -16.19
CA VAL A 94 -0.99 -9.03 -17.27
C VAL A 94 -0.39 -8.51 -18.56
N HIS A 95 0.62 -9.22 -19.09
CA HIS A 95 1.39 -8.81 -20.27
C HIS A 95 2.35 -7.62 -19.99
N GLY A 96 3.01 -7.13 -21.03
CA GLY A 96 3.77 -5.87 -21.05
C GLY A 96 3.82 -5.30 -22.46
N GLU A 97 3.60 -3.99 -22.60
CA GLU A 97 3.71 -3.24 -23.87
C GLU A 97 2.92 -3.85 -25.06
N PRO A 98 1.63 -4.23 -24.88
CA PRO A 98 0.85 -4.95 -25.89
C PRO A 98 0.58 -4.17 -27.18
N ASN A 99 0.99 -2.90 -27.22
CA ASN A 99 0.90 -2.04 -28.40
C ASN A 99 2.08 -2.21 -29.37
N LEU A 100 3.06 -3.06 -29.06
CA LEU A 100 4.22 -3.36 -29.90
C LEU A 100 4.06 -4.71 -30.63
N SER A 101 4.61 -4.82 -31.83
CA SER A 101 4.48 -6.05 -32.64
C SER A 101 5.28 -7.21 -32.07
N GLU A 102 6.49 -6.95 -31.59
CA GLU A 102 7.33 -7.87 -30.82
C GLU A 102 6.72 -8.24 -29.45
N ARG A 103 5.58 -7.65 -29.10
CA ARG A 103 4.79 -7.92 -27.90
C ARG A 103 3.40 -8.46 -28.23
N GLY A 104 3.16 -8.90 -29.47
CA GLY A 104 1.91 -9.57 -29.85
C GLY A 104 0.95 -8.74 -30.69
N TYR A 105 1.18 -7.44 -30.88
CA TYR A 105 0.34 -6.63 -31.77
C TYR A 105 0.50 -7.04 -33.24
N GLY A 106 -0.59 -7.46 -33.86
CA GLY A 106 -0.61 -8.08 -35.19
C GLY A 106 -0.34 -9.58 -35.20
N VAL A 107 -0.14 -10.21 -34.02
CA VAL A 107 0.11 -11.65 -33.89
C VAL A 107 -0.97 -12.32 -33.03
N SER A 108 -1.09 -11.90 -31.76
CA SER A 108 -2.11 -12.44 -30.84
C SER A 108 -3.42 -11.66 -30.89
N TRP A 109 -3.35 -10.37 -31.23
CA TRP A 109 -4.49 -9.48 -31.48
C TRP A 109 -4.16 -8.57 -32.66
N ASP A 110 -5.17 -8.17 -33.42
CA ASP A 110 -5.02 -7.32 -34.61
C ASP A 110 -5.50 -5.87 -34.39
N SER A 111 -6.05 -5.57 -33.22
CA SER A 111 -6.52 -4.26 -32.81
C SER A 111 -6.40 -4.07 -31.30
N PRO A 112 -6.37 -2.82 -30.79
CA PRO A 112 -6.39 -2.57 -29.35
C PRO A 112 -7.65 -3.13 -28.66
N ALA A 113 -8.81 -3.01 -29.31
CA ALA A 113 -10.06 -3.56 -28.76
C ALA A 113 -9.98 -5.09 -28.58
N ALA A 114 -9.40 -5.82 -29.54
CA ALA A 114 -9.19 -7.26 -29.43
C ALA A 114 -8.21 -7.62 -28.28
N PHE A 115 -7.21 -6.78 -28.00
CA PHE A 115 -6.39 -6.93 -26.79
C PHE A 115 -7.22 -6.71 -25.53
N GLY A 116 -8.10 -5.71 -25.51
CA GLY A 116 -9.00 -5.45 -24.38
C GLY A 116 -9.88 -6.66 -24.05
N GLU A 117 -10.52 -7.27 -25.05
CA GLU A 117 -11.31 -8.49 -24.89
C GLU A 117 -10.45 -9.66 -24.38
N TRP A 118 -9.25 -9.82 -24.94
CA TRP A 118 -8.29 -10.83 -24.50
C TRP A 118 -7.88 -10.64 -23.03
N PHE A 119 -7.61 -9.40 -22.62
CA PHE A 119 -7.22 -9.05 -21.25
C PHE A 119 -8.32 -9.39 -20.25
N VAL A 120 -9.57 -9.02 -20.54
CA VAL A 120 -10.72 -9.32 -19.67
C VAL A 120 -10.86 -10.82 -19.48
N ALA A 121 -10.80 -11.60 -20.57
CA ALA A 121 -10.86 -13.06 -20.49
C ALA A 121 -9.70 -13.67 -19.67
N VAL A 122 -8.49 -13.11 -19.76
CA VAL A 122 -7.36 -13.52 -18.90
C VAL A 122 -7.63 -13.18 -17.45
N ALA A 123 -8.09 -11.98 -17.13
CA ALA A 123 -8.39 -11.54 -15.77
C ALA A 123 -9.46 -12.42 -15.10
N GLU A 124 -10.55 -12.73 -15.81
CA GLU A 124 -11.60 -13.65 -15.36
C GLU A 124 -11.04 -15.06 -15.12
N THR A 125 -10.23 -15.57 -16.04
CA THR A 125 -9.62 -16.89 -15.92
C THR A 125 -8.66 -16.97 -14.73
N LEU A 126 -7.89 -15.91 -14.46
CA LEU A 126 -7.00 -15.80 -13.29
C LEU A 126 -7.80 -15.86 -11.99
N LYS A 127 -8.86 -15.04 -11.86
CA LYS A 127 -9.71 -15.00 -10.67
C LYS A 127 -10.44 -16.33 -10.45
N ALA A 128 -10.90 -16.96 -11.52
CA ALA A 128 -11.54 -18.28 -11.45
C ALA A 128 -10.57 -19.40 -11.02
N ALA A 129 -9.32 -19.35 -11.48
CA ALA A 129 -8.33 -20.40 -11.22
C ALA A 129 -7.63 -20.26 -9.85
N PHE A 130 -7.35 -19.02 -9.41
CA PHE A 130 -6.51 -18.76 -8.23
C PHE A 130 -7.25 -18.05 -7.09
N GLY A 131 -8.52 -17.69 -7.31
CA GLY A 131 -9.40 -17.10 -6.32
C GLY A 131 -9.64 -15.59 -6.51
N PRO A 132 -10.69 -15.06 -5.86
CA PRO A 132 -11.15 -13.67 -6.05
C PRO A 132 -10.17 -12.62 -5.51
N GLN A 133 -9.18 -13.03 -4.70
CA GLN A 133 -8.17 -12.13 -4.17
C GLN A 133 -7.17 -11.65 -5.23
N ILE A 134 -7.09 -12.30 -6.39
CA ILE A 134 -6.22 -11.88 -7.49
C ILE A 134 -6.67 -10.52 -8.03
N ARG A 135 -5.71 -9.63 -8.19
CA ARG A 135 -5.85 -8.34 -8.85
C ARG A 135 -5.08 -8.34 -10.16
N ALA A 136 -5.81 -8.24 -11.28
CA ALA A 136 -5.26 -8.16 -12.62
C ALA A 136 -5.06 -6.71 -13.04
N GLY A 137 -3.80 -6.35 -13.31
CA GLY A 137 -3.39 -5.03 -13.76
C GLY A 137 -3.33 -4.94 -15.28
N PHE A 138 -3.99 -3.95 -15.87
CA PHE A 138 -3.84 -3.62 -17.28
C PHE A 138 -2.40 -3.14 -17.53
N PRO A 139 -1.67 -3.66 -18.53
CA PRO A 139 -0.23 -3.48 -18.64
C PRO A 139 0.18 -2.06 -19.05
N GLY A 140 1.42 -1.70 -18.69
CA GLY A 140 2.05 -0.49 -19.20
C GLY A 140 2.23 -0.52 -20.71
N LEU A 141 2.10 0.65 -21.33
CA LEU A 141 2.30 0.85 -22.76
C LEU A 141 3.62 1.58 -23.01
N THR A 142 4.27 1.31 -24.13
CA THR A 142 5.48 2.04 -24.54
C THR A 142 5.16 3.01 -25.68
N PRO A 143 5.72 4.24 -25.71
CA PRO A 143 5.51 5.14 -26.83
C PRO A 143 5.90 4.46 -28.16
N PRO A 144 5.07 4.53 -29.22
CA PRO A 144 5.39 3.87 -30.47
C PRO A 144 6.71 4.40 -31.04
N PRO A 145 7.58 3.53 -31.58
CA PRO A 145 8.80 3.99 -32.24
C PRO A 145 8.46 4.88 -33.46
N PRO A 146 9.39 5.77 -33.89
CA PRO A 146 9.18 6.57 -35.09
C PRO A 146 8.81 5.69 -36.30
N ARG A 147 7.77 6.08 -37.04
CA ARG A 147 7.24 5.29 -38.16
C ARG A 147 8.33 5.02 -39.21
N GLN A 148 8.65 3.75 -39.44
CA GLN A 148 9.52 3.33 -40.54
C GLN A 148 8.77 3.45 -41.88
N PRO A 149 9.43 3.86 -42.98
CA PRO A 149 8.81 3.92 -44.31
C PRO A 149 8.25 2.55 -44.73
N GLY A 150 6.95 2.48 -45.07
CA GLY A 150 6.28 1.23 -45.44
C GLY A 150 5.76 0.38 -44.28
N GLY A 151 6.02 0.78 -43.02
CA GLY A 151 5.46 0.14 -41.84
C GLY A 151 3.97 0.43 -41.64
N ALA A 152 3.29 -0.50 -40.97
CA ALA A 152 1.93 -0.31 -40.46
C ALA A 152 1.86 0.96 -39.58
N PRO A 153 0.73 1.67 -39.54
CA PRO A 153 0.54 2.78 -38.63
C PRO A 153 0.70 2.27 -37.19
N ALA A 154 1.62 2.88 -36.44
CA ALA A 154 1.77 2.58 -35.02
C ALA A 154 0.60 3.19 -34.25
N VAL A 155 0.02 2.42 -33.32
CA VAL A 155 -1.07 2.90 -32.47
C VAL A 155 -0.46 3.71 -31.32
N SER A 156 -0.92 4.94 -31.14
CA SER A 156 -0.48 5.75 -30.00
C SER A 156 -0.99 5.17 -28.69
N GLN A 157 -0.32 5.46 -27.58
CA GLN A 157 -0.76 5.00 -26.26
C GLN A 157 -2.18 5.50 -25.94
N SER A 158 -2.51 6.75 -26.30
CA SER A 158 -3.85 7.31 -26.09
C SER A 158 -4.93 6.62 -26.91
N GLU A 159 -4.66 6.31 -28.19
CA GLU A 159 -5.59 5.53 -29.02
C GLU A 159 -5.78 4.11 -28.49
N PHE A 160 -4.69 3.48 -28.04
CA PHE A 160 -4.74 2.14 -27.48
C PHE A 160 -5.57 2.10 -26.19
N LEU A 161 -5.33 3.04 -25.27
CA LEU A 161 -6.08 3.18 -24.01
C LEU A 161 -7.56 3.50 -24.27
N ALA A 162 -7.86 4.41 -25.19
CA ALA A 162 -9.24 4.77 -25.54
C ALA A 162 -10.02 3.57 -26.08
N ALA A 163 -9.38 2.77 -26.94
CA ALA A 163 -9.99 1.56 -27.48
C ALA A 163 -10.08 0.40 -26.46
N CYS A 164 -9.30 0.44 -25.37
CA CYS A 164 -9.35 -0.51 -24.27
C CYS A 164 -10.11 0.03 -23.04
N ALA A 165 -10.87 1.13 -23.16
CA ALA A 165 -11.43 1.81 -21.99
C ALA A 165 -12.27 0.88 -21.10
N ASP A 166 -13.10 0.02 -21.70
CA ASP A 166 -13.90 -0.96 -20.96
C ASP A 166 -13.02 -2.00 -20.24
N ALA A 167 -11.97 -2.51 -20.90
CA ALA A 167 -11.02 -3.43 -20.28
C ALA A 167 -10.23 -2.78 -19.14
N VAL A 168 -9.86 -1.50 -19.27
CA VAL A 168 -9.27 -0.72 -18.18
C VAL A 168 -10.28 -0.56 -17.02
N GLN A 169 -11.57 -0.40 -17.32
CA GLN A 169 -12.63 -0.35 -16.31
C GLN A 169 -12.89 -1.70 -15.64
N GLU A 170 -12.56 -2.83 -16.25
CA GLU A 170 -12.62 -4.15 -15.62
C GLU A 170 -11.33 -4.50 -14.84
N ALA A 171 -10.21 -3.84 -15.14
CA ALA A 171 -8.95 -4.05 -14.45
C ALA A 171 -9.00 -3.62 -12.97
N ASP A 172 -8.26 -4.31 -12.10
CA ASP A 172 -8.16 -3.99 -10.67
C ASP A 172 -7.18 -2.81 -10.41
N PHE A 173 -6.31 -2.53 -11.38
CA PHE A 173 -5.44 -1.36 -11.47
C PHE A 173 -4.92 -1.21 -12.91
N ILE A 174 -4.40 -0.03 -13.24
CA ILE A 174 -3.76 0.23 -14.53
C ILE A 174 -2.27 0.51 -14.34
N CYS A 175 -1.44 -0.07 -15.20
CA CYS A 175 -0.01 0.17 -15.25
C CYS A 175 0.35 1.26 -16.26
N CYS A 176 1.38 2.03 -15.95
CA CYS A 176 1.91 3.09 -16.80
C CYS A 176 3.44 3.03 -16.84
N HIS A 177 4.02 3.22 -18.03
CA HIS A 177 5.45 3.41 -18.21
C HIS A 177 5.76 4.89 -18.40
N VAL A 178 6.79 5.40 -17.72
CA VAL A 178 7.20 6.81 -17.80
C VAL A 178 8.69 6.91 -18.11
N TYR A 179 9.04 7.45 -19.28
CA TYR A 179 10.44 7.61 -19.69
C TYR A 179 10.77 9.07 -20.01
N TRP A 180 12.02 9.43 -19.76
CA TRP A 180 12.60 10.72 -20.12
C TRP A 180 14.09 10.57 -20.44
N ASP A 181 14.73 11.62 -20.93
CA ASP A 181 16.15 11.62 -21.32
C ASP A 181 16.99 12.70 -20.62
N SER A 182 16.33 13.59 -19.87
CA SER A 182 16.89 14.80 -19.28
C SER A 182 16.03 15.27 -18.10
N ALA A 183 16.57 16.17 -17.27
CA ALA A 183 15.81 16.76 -16.16
C ALA A 183 14.65 17.64 -16.67
N GLU A 184 14.84 18.30 -17.80
CA GLU A 184 13.78 19.05 -18.49
C GLU A 184 12.71 18.09 -19.02
N GLY A 185 13.09 16.98 -19.66
CA GLY A 185 12.15 15.96 -20.13
C GLY A 185 11.33 15.31 -19.01
N LEU A 186 11.91 15.12 -17.81
CA LEU A 186 11.17 14.68 -16.63
C LEU A 186 10.06 15.67 -16.25
N ARG A 187 10.38 16.97 -16.24
CA ARG A 187 9.50 18.05 -15.78
C ARG A 187 8.53 18.56 -16.87
N ALA A 188 8.79 18.21 -18.13
CA ALA A 188 8.02 18.69 -19.26
C ALA A 188 6.57 18.19 -19.22
N PHE A 189 5.65 19.08 -19.62
CA PHE A 189 4.23 18.79 -19.71
C PHE A 189 3.93 17.56 -20.58
N ASP A 190 4.56 17.44 -21.74
CA ASP A 190 4.43 16.30 -22.68
C ASP A 190 5.43 15.16 -22.45
N GLY A 191 6.31 15.32 -21.47
CA GLY A 191 7.32 14.33 -21.08
C GLY A 191 6.89 13.53 -19.85
N GLY A 192 7.73 13.55 -18.81
CA GLY A 192 7.54 12.77 -17.59
C GLY A 192 6.26 13.09 -16.83
N MET A 193 5.64 14.26 -17.04
CA MET A 193 4.39 14.65 -16.37
C MET A 193 3.11 14.29 -17.14
N ARG A 194 3.24 13.72 -18.35
CA ARG A 194 2.08 13.38 -19.19
C ARG A 194 1.16 12.33 -18.58
N PHE A 195 1.68 11.46 -17.71
CA PHE A 195 0.87 10.39 -17.11
C PHE A 195 -0.30 10.92 -16.28
N ILE A 196 -0.20 12.14 -15.74
CA ILE A 196 -1.27 12.75 -14.94
C ILE A 196 -2.54 12.89 -15.80
N ARG A 197 -2.50 13.60 -16.93
CA ARG A 197 -3.65 13.69 -17.83
C ARG A 197 -4.05 12.36 -18.48
N GLN A 198 -3.05 11.60 -18.94
CA GLN A 198 -3.28 10.41 -19.76
C GLN A 198 -3.84 9.23 -18.94
N TYR A 199 -3.55 9.20 -17.64
CA TYR A 199 -3.96 8.11 -16.75
C TYR A 199 -4.81 8.62 -15.60
N LEU A 200 -4.31 9.53 -14.74
CA LEU A 200 -5.03 9.94 -13.53
C LEU A 200 -6.33 10.70 -13.86
N GLU A 201 -6.29 11.65 -14.79
CA GLU A 201 -7.50 12.41 -15.18
C GLU A 201 -8.46 11.59 -16.06
N THR A 202 -7.91 10.66 -16.85
CA THR A 202 -8.70 9.86 -17.80
C THR A 202 -9.40 8.68 -17.12
N PHE A 203 -8.74 8.03 -16.16
CA PHE A 203 -9.23 6.83 -15.48
C PHE A 203 -9.42 7.07 -13.98
N LYS A 204 -10.32 7.99 -13.65
CA LYS A 204 -10.54 8.51 -12.31
C LYS A 204 -10.84 7.48 -11.21
N THR A 205 -11.41 6.35 -11.58
CA THR A 205 -11.83 5.27 -10.68
C THR A 205 -10.79 4.17 -10.53
N LYS A 206 -9.66 4.24 -11.24
CA LYS A 206 -8.69 3.14 -11.32
C LYS A 206 -7.38 3.48 -10.62
N PRO A 207 -6.96 2.69 -9.62
CA PRO A 207 -5.63 2.83 -9.05
C PRO A 207 -4.56 2.73 -10.13
N LEU A 208 -3.59 3.62 -10.07
CA LEU A 208 -2.46 3.68 -10.99
C LEU A 208 -1.24 3.04 -10.35
N VAL A 209 -0.52 2.25 -11.15
CA VAL A 209 0.80 1.73 -10.82
C VAL A 209 1.76 2.22 -11.90
N ILE A 210 2.79 3.00 -11.55
CA ILE A 210 3.86 3.28 -12.50
C ILE A 210 4.73 2.03 -12.54
N SER A 211 4.39 1.07 -13.38
CA SER A 211 5.03 -0.25 -13.42
C SER A 211 6.44 -0.21 -14.01
N GLU A 212 6.82 0.92 -14.62
CA GLU A 212 8.17 1.15 -15.09
C GLU A 212 8.48 2.64 -15.26
N PHE A 213 9.66 3.10 -14.84
CA PHE A 213 10.18 4.40 -15.25
C PHE A 213 11.70 4.39 -15.40
N ALA A 214 12.22 5.27 -16.28
CA ALA A 214 13.65 5.44 -16.46
C ALA A 214 14.04 6.77 -17.11
N ASN A 215 15.27 7.22 -16.79
CA ASN A 215 16.02 8.04 -17.71
C ASN A 215 16.73 7.10 -18.71
N VAL A 216 16.28 7.12 -19.97
CA VAL A 216 16.75 6.22 -21.04
C VAL A 216 17.99 6.75 -21.77
N ASN A 217 18.47 7.96 -21.44
CA ASN A 217 19.66 8.52 -22.07
C ASN A 217 20.92 7.79 -21.57
N PRO A 218 21.67 7.11 -22.46
CA PRO A 218 22.86 6.34 -22.07
C PRO A 218 24.01 7.25 -21.60
N ASN A 219 23.99 8.53 -21.96
CA ASN A 219 25.05 9.48 -21.63
C ASN A 219 24.84 10.19 -20.28
N THR A 220 23.67 10.01 -19.66
CA THR A 220 23.42 10.57 -18.32
C THR A 220 24.04 9.66 -17.28
N ASN A 221 24.97 10.18 -16.46
CA ASN A 221 25.59 9.36 -15.42
C ASN A 221 24.58 8.94 -14.32
N SER A 222 24.88 7.84 -13.64
CA SER A 222 24.00 7.23 -12.64
C SER A 222 23.63 8.16 -11.47
N ALA A 223 24.52 9.08 -11.06
CA ALA A 223 24.21 10.02 -9.98
C ALA A 223 23.13 11.02 -10.40
N ILE A 224 23.21 11.57 -11.62
CA ILE A 224 22.19 12.47 -12.16
C ILE A 224 20.86 11.73 -12.35
N LYS A 225 20.91 10.47 -12.85
CA LYS A 225 19.71 9.63 -12.92
C LYS A 225 19.09 9.44 -11.53
N GLY A 226 19.91 9.19 -10.51
CA GLY A 226 19.43 9.05 -9.14
C GLY A 226 18.79 10.31 -8.55
N ASP A 227 19.33 11.49 -8.83
CA ASP A 227 18.70 12.75 -8.40
C ASP A 227 17.32 12.94 -9.08
N GLN A 228 17.17 12.52 -10.34
CA GLN A 228 15.89 12.54 -11.07
C GLN A 228 14.92 11.47 -10.55
N TYR A 229 15.41 10.27 -10.21
CA TYR A 229 14.59 9.18 -9.68
C TYR A 229 14.06 9.52 -8.29
N ALA A 230 14.92 10.09 -7.43
CA ALA A 230 14.53 10.64 -6.13
C ALA A 230 13.40 11.69 -6.26
N GLU A 231 13.54 12.60 -7.21
CA GLU A 231 12.55 13.65 -7.50
C GLU A 231 11.23 13.06 -8.03
N PHE A 232 11.29 12.07 -8.92
CA PHE A 232 10.10 11.42 -9.48
C PHE A 232 9.35 10.59 -8.43
N TYR A 233 10.05 9.82 -7.59
CA TYR A 233 9.41 9.13 -6.46
C TYR A 233 8.67 10.10 -5.56
N PHE A 234 9.32 11.21 -5.16
CA PHE A 234 8.69 12.21 -4.29
C PHE A 234 7.48 12.88 -4.97
N THR A 235 7.57 13.15 -6.27
CA THR A 235 6.45 13.67 -7.09
C THR A 235 5.24 12.75 -7.03
N CYS A 236 5.43 11.44 -7.22
CA CYS A 236 4.33 10.49 -7.19
C CYS A 236 3.67 10.33 -5.80
N THR A 237 4.38 10.63 -4.70
CA THR A 237 3.77 10.57 -3.35
C THR A 237 2.69 11.62 -3.13
N GLN A 238 2.61 12.65 -3.98
CA GLN A 238 1.59 13.70 -3.87
C GLN A 238 0.21 13.26 -4.37
N TYR A 239 0.10 12.15 -5.10
CA TYR A 239 -1.13 11.69 -5.77
C TYR A 239 -1.75 10.51 -5.01
N ASP A 240 -2.45 10.83 -3.94
CA ASP A 240 -3.11 9.88 -3.06
C ASP A 240 -4.59 9.66 -3.41
N GLU A 241 -5.20 8.63 -2.81
CA GLU A 241 -6.61 8.31 -3.06
C GLU A 241 -7.51 9.34 -2.39
N CYS A 242 -8.41 9.95 -3.17
CA CYS A 242 -9.40 10.86 -2.62
C CYS A 242 -10.75 10.73 -3.31
N HIS A 243 -11.80 11.10 -2.58
CA HIS A 243 -13.19 10.96 -3.02
C HIS A 243 -13.96 12.24 -2.70
N TYR A 244 -14.77 12.67 -3.64
CA TYR A 244 -15.73 13.73 -3.43
C TYR A 244 -16.87 13.18 -2.57
N ASP A 245 -16.95 13.60 -1.31
CA ASP A 245 -18.01 13.16 -0.39
C ASP A 245 -19.21 14.13 -0.41
N TRP A 246 -19.74 14.39 -1.60
CA TRP A 246 -20.96 15.18 -1.76
C TRP A 246 -22.18 14.26 -1.77
N PRO A 247 -23.30 14.61 -1.10
CA PRO A 247 -24.47 13.71 -1.01
C PRO A 247 -25.07 13.29 -2.36
N TRP A 248 -24.78 14.01 -3.45
CA TRP A 248 -25.29 13.76 -4.81
C TRP A 248 -24.17 13.61 -5.87
N TYR A 249 -22.90 13.65 -5.47
CA TYR A 249 -21.75 13.54 -6.38
C TYR A 249 -20.61 12.80 -5.70
N GLN A 250 -20.43 11.53 -6.06
CA GLN A 250 -19.35 10.67 -5.56
C GLN A 250 -18.44 10.31 -6.73
N ASP A 251 -17.48 11.19 -7.02
CA ASP A 251 -16.40 10.95 -7.98
C ASP A 251 -15.10 10.69 -7.22
N TYR A 252 -14.19 9.99 -7.87
CA TYR A 252 -12.92 9.57 -7.28
C TYR A 252 -11.76 10.23 -8.01
N TRP A 253 -10.68 10.49 -7.28
CA TRP A 253 -9.41 10.78 -7.89
C TRP A 253 -8.46 9.62 -7.61
N PRO A 254 -7.81 9.07 -8.65
CA PRO A 254 -7.13 7.80 -8.55
C PRO A 254 -5.81 7.94 -7.82
N ARG A 255 -5.48 6.91 -7.06
CA ARG A 255 -4.24 6.83 -6.31
C ARG A 255 -3.10 6.27 -7.14
N ILE A 256 -1.89 6.82 -6.97
CA ILE A 256 -0.66 6.10 -7.31
C ILE A 256 -0.31 5.14 -6.18
N GLN A 257 -0.40 3.83 -6.42
CA GLN A 257 -0.14 2.81 -5.40
C GLN A 257 1.36 2.59 -5.19
N ALA A 258 2.09 2.44 -6.30
CA ALA A 258 3.53 2.18 -6.30
C ALA A 258 4.17 2.65 -7.62
N VAL A 259 5.48 2.88 -7.57
CA VAL A 259 6.29 3.40 -8.67
C VAL A 259 7.54 2.55 -8.79
N TYR A 260 7.82 1.96 -9.95
CA TYR A 260 8.90 0.99 -10.13
C TYR A 260 9.95 1.50 -11.12
N ALA A 261 11.18 1.70 -10.66
CA ALA A 261 12.30 2.00 -11.54
C ALA A 261 12.68 0.78 -12.39
N PHE A 262 13.28 1.06 -13.55
CA PHE A 262 13.47 0.10 -14.64
C PHE A 262 14.08 -1.24 -14.27
N ILE A 263 15.28 -1.30 -13.67
CA ILE A 263 15.91 -2.58 -13.32
C ILE A 263 17.05 -2.43 -12.32
N LEU A 264 17.16 -3.39 -11.40
CA LEU A 264 18.25 -3.50 -10.43
C LEU A 264 19.58 -3.88 -11.11
N ARG A 265 19.58 -4.98 -11.86
CA ARG A 265 20.74 -5.49 -12.61
C ARG A 265 20.31 -6.24 -13.86
N SER A 266 21.15 -6.23 -14.87
CA SER A 266 20.94 -6.95 -16.13
C SER A 266 22.27 -7.46 -16.68
N PRO A 267 22.32 -8.68 -17.24
CA PRO A 267 23.49 -9.13 -17.99
C PRO A 267 23.60 -8.48 -19.38
N ASP A 268 22.53 -7.87 -19.89
CA ASP A 268 22.51 -7.20 -21.19
C ASP A 268 23.24 -5.85 -21.12
N PRO A 269 24.35 -5.67 -21.87
CA PRO A 269 25.14 -4.44 -21.85
C PRO A 269 24.38 -3.21 -22.37
N THR A 270 23.28 -3.38 -23.11
CA THR A 270 22.43 -2.26 -23.55
C THR A 270 21.79 -1.52 -22.38
N TYR A 271 21.56 -2.21 -21.26
CA TYR A 271 20.97 -1.64 -20.05
C TYR A 271 22.00 -1.18 -19.01
N ALA A 272 23.31 -1.24 -19.32
CA ALA A 272 24.37 -0.90 -18.37
C ALA A 272 24.26 0.54 -17.81
N SER A 273 23.63 1.47 -18.53
CA SER A 273 23.41 2.83 -18.06
C SER A 273 22.17 3.00 -17.16
N GLN A 274 21.32 1.98 -17.05
CA GLN A 274 20.02 2.02 -16.34
C GLN A 274 19.97 1.15 -15.08
N VAL A 275 20.93 0.22 -14.92
CA VAL A 275 21.04 -0.64 -13.75
C VAL A 275 21.43 0.13 -12.49
N TRP A 276 21.00 -0.37 -11.34
CA TRP A 276 21.34 0.17 -10.01
C TRP A 276 22.52 -0.56 -9.37
N MET A 277 22.89 -1.70 -9.93
CA MET A 277 24.07 -2.47 -9.57
C MET A 277 24.87 -2.81 -10.83
N ASP A 278 26.18 -2.62 -10.77
CA ASP A 278 27.07 -2.89 -11.89
C ASP A 278 27.38 -4.38 -12.06
N ALA A 279 28.16 -4.71 -13.09
CA ALA A 279 28.53 -6.09 -13.41
C ALA A 279 29.40 -6.77 -12.32
N ASP A 280 30.07 -5.98 -11.47
CA ASP A 280 30.88 -6.47 -10.36
C ASP A 280 30.06 -6.62 -9.05
N GLY A 281 28.74 -6.40 -9.13
CA GLY A 281 27.84 -6.48 -8.00
C GLY A 281 27.95 -5.29 -7.04
N GLN A 282 28.50 -4.16 -7.49
CA GLN A 282 28.63 -2.96 -6.67
C GLN A 282 27.46 -1.99 -6.89
N PRO A 283 26.98 -1.31 -5.83
CA PRO A 283 25.92 -0.32 -5.94
C PRO A 283 26.37 0.86 -6.80
N CYS A 284 25.57 1.20 -7.82
CA CYS A 284 25.75 2.41 -8.59
C CYS A 284 25.35 3.67 -7.77
N PRO A 285 25.85 4.87 -8.12
CA PRO A 285 25.53 6.11 -7.41
C PRO A 285 24.03 6.42 -7.25
N VAL A 286 23.17 5.94 -8.16
CA VAL A 286 21.70 6.05 -8.07
C VAL A 286 21.16 5.60 -6.71
N VAL A 287 21.72 4.55 -6.12
CA VAL A 287 21.27 3.96 -4.85
C VAL A 287 21.34 4.99 -3.72
N ALA A 288 22.49 5.64 -3.56
CA ALA A 288 22.70 6.66 -2.53
C ALA A 288 21.86 7.92 -2.77
N ARG A 289 21.64 8.30 -4.04
CA ARG A 289 20.80 9.46 -4.39
C ARG A 289 19.33 9.22 -4.08
N VAL A 290 18.81 8.04 -4.41
CA VAL A 290 17.43 7.65 -4.09
C VAL A 290 17.24 7.48 -2.58
N ALA A 291 18.25 6.97 -1.87
CA ALA A 291 18.21 6.88 -0.40
C ALA A 291 18.04 8.25 0.27
N ALA A 292 18.65 9.29 -0.30
CA ALA A 292 18.60 10.67 0.21
C ALA A 292 17.37 11.49 -0.27
N ARG A 293 16.39 10.83 -0.90
CA ARG A 293 15.18 11.52 -1.42
C ARG A 293 14.36 12.17 -0.30
N SER A 294 13.66 13.25 -0.66
CA SER A 294 12.63 13.83 0.20
C SER A 294 11.48 12.84 0.40
N ARG A 295 10.88 12.86 1.60
CA ARG A 295 9.70 12.06 1.95
C ARG A 295 8.66 12.97 2.56
N MET A 296 7.39 12.73 2.24
CA MET A 296 6.28 13.41 2.88
C MET A 296 6.30 13.11 4.38
N PRO A 297 6.12 14.11 5.26
CA PRO A 297 5.92 13.88 6.69
C PRO A 297 4.85 12.81 6.92
N HIS A 298 5.07 11.91 7.87
CA HIS A 298 4.05 10.92 8.19
C HIS A 298 2.82 11.65 8.76
N PRO A 299 1.59 11.27 8.37
CA PRO A 299 0.38 11.90 8.89
C PRO A 299 0.32 11.95 10.43
N GLU A 300 0.90 11.00 11.15
CA GLU A 300 0.95 11.07 12.63
C GLU A 300 1.84 12.20 13.18
N GLN A 301 2.80 12.70 12.40
CA GLN A 301 3.70 13.80 12.77
C GLN A 301 3.13 15.18 12.40
N LEU A 302 2.15 15.24 11.51
CA LEU A 302 1.57 16.49 11.02
C LEU A 302 0.05 16.40 10.88
N ARG A 303 -0.67 17.27 11.57
CA ARG A 303 -2.14 17.28 11.59
C ARG A 303 -2.67 18.69 11.52
N PHE A 304 -3.64 18.91 10.65
CA PHE A 304 -4.30 20.20 10.46
C PHE A 304 -5.68 20.17 11.10
N ILE A 305 -6.05 21.26 11.76
CA ILE A 305 -7.47 21.55 12.00
C ILE A 305 -8.10 21.89 10.65
N TRP A 306 -9.29 21.36 10.42
CA TRP A 306 -10.07 21.65 9.21
C TRP A 306 -10.43 23.16 9.16
N PRO A 307 -10.10 23.88 8.07
CA PRO A 307 -10.15 25.35 8.06
C PRO A 307 -11.50 25.97 7.70
N THR A 308 -12.46 25.20 7.15
CA THR A 308 -13.79 25.72 6.72
C THR A 308 -14.93 25.13 7.56
N GLU A 309 -16.17 25.61 7.36
CA GLU A 309 -17.36 25.04 8.02
C GLU A 309 -17.71 23.64 7.48
N PHE A 310 -17.42 23.38 6.21
CA PHE A 310 -17.81 22.17 5.50
C PHE A 310 -16.61 21.28 5.21
N ARG A 311 -16.70 20.00 5.61
CA ARG A 311 -15.66 18.99 5.36
C ARG A 311 -15.77 18.37 3.96
N HIS A 312 -15.78 19.23 2.94
CA HIS A 312 -15.89 18.81 1.54
C HIS A 312 -14.80 19.45 0.70
N TYR A 313 -14.18 18.63 -0.15
CA TYR A 313 -13.29 19.09 -1.21
C TYR A 313 -14.13 19.49 -2.42
N THR A 314 -13.76 20.59 -3.07
CA THR A 314 -14.28 21.00 -4.38
C THR A 314 -13.27 20.74 -5.49
N GLN A 315 -11.98 20.62 -5.14
CA GLN A 315 -10.93 20.22 -6.06
C GLN A 315 -9.73 19.62 -5.31
N PHE A 316 -9.15 18.54 -5.85
CA PHE A 316 -7.98 17.87 -5.28
C PHE A 316 -6.66 18.39 -5.84
N TYR A 317 -5.58 18.00 -5.19
CA TYR A 317 -4.22 18.29 -5.65
C TYR A 317 -3.94 17.56 -6.97
N GLY A 318 -3.37 18.30 -7.92
CA GLY A 318 -2.95 17.82 -9.23
C GLY A 318 -4.05 17.69 -10.28
N GLU A 319 -5.31 17.97 -9.92
CA GLU A 319 -6.42 17.98 -10.87
C GLU A 319 -6.30 19.10 -11.92
N ASN A 320 -6.95 18.88 -13.07
CA ASN A 320 -7.09 19.84 -14.16
C ASN A 320 -5.75 20.32 -14.73
N GLN A 321 -4.78 19.41 -14.88
CA GLN A 321 -3.42 19.62 -15.37
C GLN A 321 -3.38 20.49 -16.63
N GLN A 322 -4.17 20.16 -17.65
CA GLN A 322 -4.21 20.93 -18.90
C GLN A 322 -4.70 22.37 -18.68
N HIS A 323 -5.78 22.53 -17.90
CA HIS A 323 -6.34 23.85 -17.62
C HIS A 323 -5.33 24.76 -16.89
N TYR A 324 -4.66 24.25 -15.85
CA TYR A 324 -3.66 25.03 -15.12
C TYR A 324 -2.40 25.27 -15.94
N TYR A 325 -1.98 24.31 -16.77
CA TYR A 325 -0.89 24.54 -17.71
C TYR A 325 -1.24 25.71 -18.64
N ASP A 326 -2.43 25.74 -19.23
CA ASP A 326 -2.83 26.78 -20.19
C ASP A 326 -3.06 28.16 -19.56
N THR A 327 -3.49 28.21 -18.29
CA THR A 327 -3.92 29.45 -17.63
C THR A 327 -2.89 30.02 -16.65
N SER A 328 -1.93 29.22 -16.17
CA SER A 328 -0.91 29.68 -15.23
C SER A 328 0.13 30.58 -15.90
N TYR A 329 0.71 31.48 -15.10
CA TYR A 329 1.78 32.36 -15.58
C TYR A 329 2.95 31.53 -16.11
N ALA A 330 3.32 31.77 -17.37
CA ALA A 330 4.39 31.07 -18.07
C ALA A 330 4.27 29.54 -18.03
N HIS A 331 3.04 29.01 -18.00
CA HIS A 331 2.75 27.58 -17.94
C HIS A 331 3.38 26.85 -16.74
N SER A 332 3.62 27.56 -15.64
CA SER A 332 4.37 27.03 -14.48
C SER A 332 3.72 25.82 -13.79
N LEU A 333 2.39 25.68 -13.82
CA LEU A 333 1.66 24.61 -13.12
C LEU A 333 1.51 23.33 -13.97
N HIS A 334 2.65 22.72 -14.30
CA HIS A 334 2.71 21.48 -15.08
C HIS A 334 2.10 20.27 -14.37
N GLY A 335 2.06 20.26 -13.03
CA GLY A 335 1.48 19.18 -12.22
C GLY A 335 -0.02 19.28 -11.99
N GLY A 336 -0.67 20.34 -12.47
CA GLY A 336 -2.06 20.68 -12.19
C GLY A 336 -2.23 21.51 -10.93
N HIS A 337 -3.38 21.36 -10.28
CA HIS A 337 -3.75 22.11 -9.10
C HIS A 337 -2.69 21.95 -7.97
N ASN A 338 -2.14 23.04 -7.44
CA ASN A 338 -1.02 22.98 -6.49
C ASN A 338 -1.44 23.10 -5.01
N GLY A 339 -2.67 22.72 -4.71
CA GLY A 339 -3.26 22.73 -3.38
C GLY A 339 -4.52 21.88 -3.35
N VAL A 340 -5.38 22.13 -2.38
CA VAL A 340 -6.75 21.61 -2.35
C VAL A 340 -7.72 22.76 -2.21
N ASP A 341 -8.89 22.62 -2.83
CA ASP A 341 -9.98 23.58 -2.70
C ASP A 341 -11.05 23.00 -1.80
N LEU A 342 -11.46 23.80 -0.82
CA LEU A 342 -12.36 23.41 0.24
C LEU A 342 -13.66 24.20 0.14
N HIS A 343 -14.77 23.48 0.33
CA HIS A 343 -16.10 24.04 0.21
C HIS A 343 -16.40 25.09 1.30
N VAL A 344 -17.15 26.12 0.88
CA VAL A 344 -17.65 27.25 1.67
C VAL A 344 -19.08 27.56 1.24
N LYS A 345 -19.81 28.42 1.96
CA LYS A 345 -21.17 28.80 1.56
C LYS A 345 -21.13 29.49 0.20
N TYR A 346 -21.66 28.82 -0.82
CA TYR A 346 -21.58 29.31 -2.19
C TYR A 346 -22.35 30.63 -2.40
N ASP A 347 -23.56 30.74 -1.83
CA ASP A 347 -24.42 31.93 -2.01
C ASP A 347 -24.06 33.10 -1.07
N ASP A 348 -23.22 32.86 -0.06
CA ASP A 348 -22.79 33.86 0.91
C ASP A 348 -21.39 33.53 1.47
N PRO A 349 -20.34 33.57 0.62
CA PRO A 349 -19.00 33.15 1.02
C PRO A 349 -18.40 34.05 2.09
N ALA A 350 -18.78 35.33 2.12
CA ALA A 350 -18.32 36.29 3.13
C ALA A 350 -18.77 35.92 4.56
N SER A 351 -19.81 35.08 4.73
CA SER A 351 -20.18 34.53 6.05
C SER A 351 -19.51 33.20 6.39
N SER A 352 -18.62 32.70 5.54
CA SER A 352 -17.83 31.48 5.77
C SER A 352 -16.47 31.85 6.37
N PRO A 353 -16.25 31.65 7.69
CA PRO A 353 -14.96 31.94 8.31
C PRO A 353 -13.89 30.95 7.82
N ILE A 354 -12.70 31.48 7.51
CA ILE A 354 -11.50 30.71 7.25
C ILE A 354 -10.66 30.66 8.51
N ARG A 355 -10.26 29.46 8.93
CA ARG A 355 -9.52 29.24 10.18
C ARG A 355 -8.08 28.82 9.92
N ALA A 356 -7.18 29.25 10.79
CA ALA A 356 -5.81 28.73 10.82
C ALA A 356 -5.82 27.22 11.13
N CYS A 357 -5.07 26.44 10.36
CA CYS A 357 -4.98 24.99 10.54
C CYS A 357 -4.02 24.59 11.67
N LEU A 358 -3.07 25.47 11.99
CA LEU A 358 -1.98 25.27 12.93
C LEU A 358 -1.73 26.57 13.71
N ASP A 359 -1.13 26.43 14.89
CA ASP A 359 -0.53 27.55 15.61
C ASP A 359 0.64 28.11 14.80
N GLY A 360 0.70 29.42 14.64
CA GLY A 360 1.74 30.03 13.82
C GLY A 360 1.73 31.54 13.79
N VAL A 361 2.45 32.09 12.82
CA VAL A 361 2.58 33.52 12.57
C VAL A 361 2.27 33.81 11.11
N VAL A 362 1.44 34.83 10.86
CA VAL A 362 1.19 35.34 9.52
C VAL A 362 2.49 35.96 8.99
N THR A 363 3.04 35.40 7.93
CA THR A 363 4.34 35.85 7.36
C THR A 363 4.17 36.73 6.13
N ARG A 364 3.04 36.62 5.44
CA ARG A 364 2.73 37.41 4.25
C ARG A 364 1.22 37.63 4.17
N LYS A 365 0.83 38.82 3.73
CA LYS A 365 -0.53 39.19 3.35
C LYS A 365 -0.48 39.85 1.98
N LYS A 366 -1.35 39.43 1.08
CA LYS A 366 -1.43 39.96 -0.29
C LYS A 366 -2.89 40.18 -0.66
N MET A 367 -3.16 41.36 -1.23
CA MET A 367 -4.46 41.75 -1.75
C MET A 367 -4.30 41.97 -3.25
N LEU A 368 -4.39 40.88 -4.02
CA LEU A 368 -4.22 40.90 -5.49
C LEU A 368 -5.53 40.55 -6.18
N GLU A 369 -5.64 40.96 -7.44
CA GLU A 369 -6.80 40.65 -8.31
C GLU A 369 -6.54 39.44 -9.24
N THR A 370 -5.34 38.84 -9.18
CA THR A 370 -4.93 37.72 -10.04
C THR A 370 -4.32 36.58 -9.22
N GLY A 371 -4.19 35.41 -9.82
CA GLY A 371 -3.63 34.22 -9.14
C GLY A 371 -4.44 33.87 -7.89
N TYR A 372 -3.78 33.78 -6.74
CA TYR A 372 -4.40 33.46 -5.45
C TYR A 372 -5.36 34.53 -4.88
N GLY A 373 -5.52 35.69 -5.54
CA GLY A 373 -6.40 36.74 -5.06
C GLY A 373 -5.93 37.34 -3.73
N HIS A 374 -6.86 37.57 -2.81
CA HIS A 374 -6.53 37.93 -1.44
C HIS A 374 -6.12 36.68 -0.66
N HIS A 375 -4.91 36.68 -0.10
CA HIS A 375 -4.34 35.51 0.54
C HIS A 375 -3.36 35.84 1.65
N VAL A 376 -3.17 34.87 2.55
CA VAL A 376 -2.18 34.93 3.63
C VAL A 376 -1.35 33.65 3.69
N TYR A 377 -0.15 33.79 4.23
CA TYR A 377 0.73 32.67 4.55
C TYR A 377 0.91 32.58 6.06
N VAL A 378 0.54 31.44 6.65
CA VAL A 378 0.77 31.16 8.08
C VAL A 378 1.92 30.18 8.20
N ARG A 379 2.99 30.60 8.89
CA ARG A 379 4.15 29.75 9.16
C ARG A 379 4.10 29.24 10.59
N SER A 380 4.28 27.94 10.73
CA SER A 380 4.17 27.17 11.95
C SER A 380 5.47 26.39 12.19
N GLN A 381 5.85 26.21 13.44
CA GLN A 381 6.94 25.30 13.82
C GLN A 381 6.30 24.01 14.34
N VAL A 382 6.50 22.90 13.64
CA VAL A 382 5.94 21.60 14.00
C VAL A 382 7.05 20.68 14.49
N GLU A 383 6.87 20.08 15.68
CA GLU A 383 7.82 19.14 16.25
C GLU A 383 7.99 17.91 15.34
N GLY A 384 9.23 17.49 15.12
CA GLY A 384 9.54 16.34 14.25
C GLY A 384 9.44 16.61 12.74
N VAL A 385 8.82 17.72 12.31
CA VAL A 385 8.66 18.08 10.88
C VAL A 385 9.49 19.31 10.51
N GLY A 386 9.53 20.34 11.35
CA GLY A 386 10.23 21.59 11.08
C GLY A 386 9.29 22.76 10.77
N GLN A 387 9.75 23.71 9.95
CA GLN A 387 8.95 24.86 9.55
C GLN A 387 7.95 24.47 8.45
N VAL A 388 6.67 24.67 8.74
CA VAL A 388 5.54 24.40 7.85
C VAL A 388 4.89 25.73 7.50
N THR A 389 4.62 26.00 6.23
CA THR A 389 3.87 27.19 5.80
C THR A 389 2.63 26.76 5.02
N LEU A 390 1.48 27.29 5.42
CA LEU A 390 0.22 27.11 4.73
C LEU A 390 -0.19 28.42 4.05
N LEU A 391 -0.55 28.35 2.78
CA LEU A 391 -1.19 29.44 2.04
C LEU A 391 -2.70 29.26 2.10
N TYR A 392 -3.42 30.34 2.41
CA TYR A 392 -4.88 30.42 2.40
C TYR A 392 -5.28 31.48 1.38
N ALA A 393 -6.04 31.13 0.35
CA ALA A 393 -6.29 31.99 -0.82
C ALA A 393 -7.77 32.13 -1.19
N HIS A 394 -8.03 33.02 -2.15
CA HIS A 394 -9.34 33.41 -2.65
C HIS A 394 -10.27 34.03 -1.59
N MET A 395 -9.71 34.67 -0.56
CA MET A 395 -10.50 35.30 0.51
C MET A 395 -11.16 36.61 0.06
N THR A 396 -12.22 37.04 0.74
CA THR A 396 -12.79 38.39 0.55
C THR A 396 -12.29 39.35 1.63
N ASP A 397 -12.43 38.99 2.91
CA ASP A 397 -11.89 39.76 4.04
C ASP A 397 -10.70 39.06 4.69
N VAL A 398 -9.66 39.83 5.03
CA VAL A 398 -8.40 39.35 5.62
C VAL A 398 -8.00 40.30 6.75
N PRO A 399 -8.58 40.13 7.95
CA PRO A 399 -8.38 41.06 9.07
C PRO A 399 -7.05 40.90 9.79
N VAL A 400 -6.33 39.80 9.55
CA VAL A 400 -5.01 39.55 10.15
C VAL A 400 -3.91 40.34 9.46
N GLU A 401 -2.83 40.63 10.18
CA GLU A 401 -1.67 41.39 9.68
C GLU A 401 -0.37 40.58 9.67
N GLU A 402 0.58 40.96 8.82
CA GLU A 402 1.92 40.35 8.83
C GLU A 402 2.59 40.52 10.21
N GLY A 403 3.15 39.43 10.73
CA GLY A 403 3.72 39.35 12.08
C GLY A 403 2.73 38.95 13.18
N GLN A 404 1.43 38.86 12.88
CA GLN A 404 0.42 38.45 13.86
C GLN A 404 0.54 36.95 14.18
N ALA A 405 0.57 36.62 15.47
CA ALA A 405 0.44 35.24 15.94
C ALA A 405 -1.04 34.79 15.89
N VAL A 406 -1.26 33.55 15.49
CA VAL A 406 -2.57 32.91 15.40
C VAL A 406 -2.49 31.52 16.02
N GLN A 407 -3.59 31.08 16.63
CA GLN A 407 -3.76 29.72 17.12
C GLN A 407 -4.56 28.90 16.11
N ALA A 408 -4.36 27.59 16.10
CA ALA A 408 -5.17 26.68 15.31
C ALA A 408 -6.66 26.86 15.67
N GLY A 409 -7.49 27.08 14.66
CA GLY A 409 -8.93 27.37 14.82
C GLY A 409 -9.30 28.85 14.85
N ASP A 410 -8.33 29.77 15.02
CA ASP A 410 -8.57 31.21 14.94
C ASP A 410 -9.06 31.60 13.55
N VAL A 411 -10.03 32.52 13.48
CA VAL A 411 -10.51 33.07 12.21
C VAL A 411 -9.48 34.05 11.66
N ILE A 412 -8.94 33.73 10.48
CA ILE A 412 -7.91 34.52 9.80
C ILE A 412 -8.45 35.33 8.61
N GLY A 413 -9.71 35.10 8.24
CA GLY A 413 -10.40 35.76 7.14
C GLY A 413 -11.75 35.14 6.86
N THR A 414 -12.37 35.56 5.77
CA THR A 414 -13.60 34.96 5.24
C THR A 414 -13.41 34.54 3.80
N ALA A 415 -14.11 33.47 3.41
CA ALA A 415 -14.05 32.96 2.06
C ALA A 415 -14.56 33.99 1.05
N GLY A 416 -14.11 33.84 -0.20
CA GLY A 416 -14.43 34.78 -1.25
C GLY A 416 -14.29 34.17 -2.64
N GLU A 417 -14.22 35.05 -3.62
CA GLU A 417 -14.04 34.72 -5.04
C GLU A 417 -12.98 35.62 -5.71
N THR A 418 -11.96 36.03 -4.96
CA THR A 418 -10.92 36.94 -5.47
C THR A 418 -9.85 36.21 -6.26
N GLY A 419 -9.27 36.84 -7.28
CA GLY A 419 -8.20 36.22 -8.09
C GLY A 419 -8.72 35.31 -9.21
N ALA A 420 -7.91 34.30 -9.56
CA ALA A 420 -8.22 33.33 -10.60
C ALA A 420 -8.99 32.15 -10.01
N THR A 421 -10.32 32.25 -9.98
CA THR A 421 -11.22 31.25 -9.41
C THR A 421 -12.44 31.04 -10.31
N SER A 422 -13.05 29.86 -10.25
CA SER A 422 -14.30 29.49 -10.93
C SER A 422 -15.55 29.67 -10.05
N GLY A 423 -15.37 30.01 -8.77
CA GLY A 423 -16.45 30.24 -7.80
C GLY A 423 -15.95 30.21 -6.35
N PRO A 424 -16.80 30.50 -5.35
CA PRO A 424 -16.33 30.63 -3.98
C PRO A 424 -15.82 29.32 -3.36
N HIS A 425 -14.58 29.36 -2.84
CA HIS A 425 -13.92 28.26 -2.13
C HIS A 425 -12.73 28.79 -1.30
N LEU A 426 -12.14 27.94 -0.46
CA LEU A 426 -10.81 28.17 0.11
C LEU A 426 -9.77 27.33 -0.63
N HIS A 427 -8.78 27.96 -1.24
CA HIS A 427 -7.59 27.26 -1.71
C HIS A 427 -6.54 27.17 -0.60
N LEU A 428 -6.03 25.96 -0.36
CA LEU A 428 -5.01 25.67 0.65
C LEU A 428 -3.80 24.98 0.01
N SER A 429 -2.61 25.57 0.14
CA SER A 429 -1.34 24.92 -0.27
C SER A 429 -0.40 24.71 0.92
N LEU A 430 0.43 23.67 0.86
CA LEU A 430 1.40 23.31 1.90
C LEU A 430 2.83 23.46 1.40
N TYR A 431 3.67 24.09 2.21
CA TYR A 431 5.12 24.11 2.03
C TYR A 431 5.81 23.65 3.31
N VAL A 432 6.86 22.83 3.17
CA VAL A 432 7.70 22.38 4.31
C VAL A 432 9.15 22.71 4.00
N GLU A 433 9.78 23.50 4.87
CA GLU A 433 11.15 23.94 4.66
C GLU A 433 12.14 22.77 4.75
N GLY A 434 13.12 22.74 3.85
CA GLY A 434 14.13 21.68 3.77
C GLY A 434 13.74 20.49 2.90
N LEU A 435 12.48 20.39 2.44
CA LEU A 435 12.11 19.42 1.41
C LEU A 435 12.40 19.97 0.02
N LYS A 436 13.01 19.14 -0.83
CA LYS A 436 13.21 19.47 -2.24
C LYS A 436 11.86 19.32 -2.94
N MET A 437 11.30 20.41 -3.45
CA MET A 437 10.01 20.41 -4.12
C MET A 437 9.97 19.43 -5.30
N PRO A 438 8.81 18.80 -5.56
CA PRO A 438 8.66 17.81 -6.62
C PRO A 438 8.82 18.43 -8.01
N ALA A 439 8.97 17.59 -9.04
CA ALA A 439 9.20 18.00 -10.43
C ALA A 439 8.06 18.87 -11.01
N ASN A 440 6.88 18.79 -10.40
CA ASN A 440 5.62 19.24 -10.98
C ASN A 440 4.90 20.33 -10.17
N ALA A 441 5.45 20.76 -9.03
CA ALA A 441 4.78 21.71 -8.16
C ALA A 441 5.72 22.46 -7.22
N ASP A 442 5.27 23.64 -6.80
CA ASP A 442 5.91 24.49 -5.79
C ASP A 442 5.40 24.23 -4.36
N TYR A 443 4.39 23.38 -4.23
CA TYR A 443 3.73 23.03 -2.98
C TYR A 443 3.53 21.52 -2.89
N LEU A 444 3.26 21.04 -1.68
CA LEU A 444 2.92 19.67 -1.36
C LEU A 444 1.42 19.52 -1.21
N ASN A 445 0.92 18.30 -1.40
CA ASN A 445 -0.47 17.95 -1.16
C ASN A 445 -0.80 18.05 0.35
N PRO A 446 -1.71 18.96 0.78
CA PRO A 446 -2.08 19.11 2.19
C PRO A 446 -3.11 18.08 2.68
N ARG A 447 -3.81 17.39 1.76
CA ARG A 447 -4.92 16.47 2.07
C ARG A 447 -4.58 15.38 3.10
N PRO A 448 -3.42 14.68 3.04
CA PRO A 448 -3.04 13.66 4.04
C PRO A 448 -3.04 14.13 5.50
N TYR A 449 -3.03 15.45 5.71
CA TYR A 449 -2.95 16.09 7.02
C TYR A 449 -4.28 16.72 7.45
N LEU A 450 -5.23 16.92 6.53
CA LEU A 450 -6.59 17.40 6.79
C LEU A 450 -7.55 16.28 7.17
N ASP A 451 -7.41 15.13 6.50
CA ASP A 451 -8.32 14.02 6.66
C ASP A 451 -8.12 13.32 8.01
N PRO A 452 -9.20 12.76 8.60
CA PRO A 452 -9.07 12.00 9.84
C PRO A 452 -8.07 10.85 9.65
N PRO A 453 -7.32 10.48 10.71
CA PRO A 453 -6.48 9.31 10.62
C PRO A 453 -7.32 8.09 10.23
N PRO A 454 -6.77 7.14 9.45
CA PRO A 454 -7.46 5.89 9.22
C PRO A 454 -7.82 5.25 10.57
N PRO A 455 -8.97 4.56 10.67
CA PRO A 455 -9.32 3.85 11.89
C PRO A 455 -8.19 2.87 12.26
N PRO A 456 -7.95 2.61 13.55
CA PRO A 456 -6.91 1.67 13.95
C PRO A 456 -7.15 0.31 13.26
N ARG A 457 -6.10 -0.25 12.67
CA ARG A 457 -6.22 -1.52 11.96
C ARG A 457 -6.43 -2.65 12.97
N GLY A 458 -7.20 -3.66 12.58
CA GLY A 458 -7.35 -4.86 13.40
C GLY A 458 -8.10 -4.63 14.71
N CYS A 459 -8.97 -3.61 14.78
CA CYS A 459 -10.01 -3.55 15.80
C CYS A 459 -10.98 -4.72 15.60
N PRO A 460 -11.40 -5.42 16.66
CA PRO A 460 -12.39 -6.48 16.53
C PRO A 460 -13.73 -5.89 16.10
N ARG A 461 -14.33 -6.46 15.05
CA ARG A 461 -15.67 -6.08 14.57
C ARG A 461 -16.74 -6.23 15.64
N THR A 462 -16.66 -7.30 16.42
CA THR A 462 -17.55 -7.57 17.57
C THR A 462 -16.70 -8.00 18.77
N PRO A 463 -16.99 -7.54 19.99
CA PRO A 463 -16.32 -8.03 21.18
C PRO A 463 -16.49 -9.55 21.35
N TYR A 464 -15.39 -10.24 21.66
CA TYR A 464 -15.38 -11.67 22.00
C TYR A 464 -14.32 -11.97 23.08
N SER A 465 -14.43 -13.14 23.70
CA SER A 465 -13.42 -13.61 24.66
C SER A 465 -12.35 -14.44 23.96
N ARG A 466 -11.08 -14.09 24.17
CA ARG A 466 -9.94 -14.81 23.61
C ARG A 466 -9.17 -15.53 24.70
N THR A 467 -8.93 -16.83 24.52
CA THR A 467 -7.94 -17.59 25.30
C THR A 467 -6.79 -17.98 24.37
N TYR A 468 -5.59 -17.55 24.73
CA TYR A 468 -4.35 -17.84 24.02
C TYR A 468 -3.45 -18.71 24.88
N VAL A 469 -3.00 -19.84 24.35
CA VAL A 469 -1.98 -20.69 24.97
C VAL A 469 -0.62 -20.28 24.43
N LEU A 470 0.16 -19.61 25.26
CA LEU A 470 1.47 -19.06 24.93
C LEU A 470 2.55 -20.09 25.25
N LEU A 471 3.13 -20.68 24.20
CA LEU A 471 4.19 -21.68 24.30
C LEU A 471 5.59 -21.04 24.32
N PRO A 472 6.52 -21.52 25.15
CA PRO A 472 7.83 -20.88 25.35
C PRO A 472 8.74 -20.99 24.11
N PRO A 473 9.84 -20.22 24.01
CA PRO A 473 10.72 -20.19 22.84
C PRO A 473 11.25 -21.57 22.41
N GLN A 474 11.52 -22.46 23.36
CA GLN A 474 12.05 -23.80 23.14
C GLN A 474 11.00 -24.89 22.89
N ALA A 475 9.71 -24.55 22.86
CA ALA A 475 8.63 -25.52 22.64
C ALA A 475 8.57 -25.98 21.18
N ASP A 476 8.87 -27.25 20.95
CA ASP A 476 8.72 -27.94 19.67
C ASP A 476 7.26 -28.36 19.39
N ALA A 477 7.04 -29.02 18.25
CA ALA A 477 5.74 -29.51 17.81
C ALA A 477 5.05 -30.42 18.84
N ALA A 478 5.78 -31.16 19.68
CA ALA A 478 5.15 -32.03 20.68
C ALA A 478 4.41 -31.23 21.75
N TRP A 479 4.93 -30.06 22.13
CA TRP A 479 4.26 -29.15 23.07
C TRP A 479 3.01 -28.52 22.45
N ALA A 480 3.07 -28.11 21.19
CA ALA A 480 1.88 -27.60 20.48
C ALA A 480 0.82 -28.67 20.28
N GLN A 481 1.23 -29.90 19.98
CA GLN A 481 0.34 -31.06 19.85
C GLN A 481 -0.40 -31.34 21.17
N ALA A 482 0.28 -31.26 22.32
CA ALA A 482 -0.37 -31.42 23.63
C ALA A 482 -1.48 -30.38 23.89
N VAL A 483 -1.33 -29.16 23.36
CA VAL A 483 -2.39 -28.13 23.43
C VAL A 483 -3.58 -28.50 22.54
N VAL A 484 -3.31 -28.97 21.31
CA VAL A 484 -4.35 -29.42 20.38
C VAL A 484 -5.18 -30.54 21.01
N ASP A 485 -4.51 -31.57 21.53
CA ASP A 485 -5.14 -32.74 22.15
C ASP A 485 -6.03 -32.38 23.36
N ALA A 486 -5.59 -31.40 24.16
CA ALA A 486 -6.33 -30.99 25.36
C ALA A 486 -7.51 -30.06 25.08
N ALA A 487 -7.38 -29.15 24.12
CA ALA A 487 -8.21 -27.95 24.07
C ALA A 487 -8.89 -27.67 22.73
N TRP A 488 -8.48 -28.28 21.62
CA TRP A 488 -9.01 -27.90 20.30
C TRP A 488 -10.50 -28.21 20.17
N ASP A 489 -10.88 -29.47 20.34
CA ASP A 489 -12.29 -29.90 20.19
C ASP A 489 -13.18 -29.40 21.32
N ALA A 490 -12.61 -29.16 22.51
CA ALA A 490 -13.35 -28.66 23.67
C ALA A 490 -13.57 -27.14 23.65
N HIS A 491 -12.58 -26.38 23.17
CA HIS A 491 -12.55 -24.92 23.38
C HIS A 491 -12.03 -24.09 22.21
N ARG A 492 -11.32 -24.68 21.24
CA ARG A 492 -10.63 -23.96 20.14
C ARG A 492 -9.77 -22.79 20.62
N PHE A 493 -8.98 -23.00 21.67
CA PHE A 493 -8.03 -21.98 22.12
C PHE A 493 -7.03 -21.64 21.01
N THR A 494 -6.65 -20.37 20.94
CA THR A 494 -5.60 -19.90 20.03
C THR A 494 -4.26 -20.41 20.55
N ILE A 495 -3.44 -20.99 19.67
CA ILE A 495 -2.13 -21.57 20.01
C ILE A 495 -1.05 -20.74 19.33
N GLY A 496 -0.01 -20.33 20.05
CA GLY A 496 1.11 -19.66 19.41
C GLY A 496 2.29 -19.35 20.33
N GLY A 497 3.30 -18.70 19.75
CA GLY A 497 4.62 -18.50 20.37
C GLY A 497 5.03 -17.05 20.57
N SER A 498 4.12 -16.08 20.43
CA SER A 498 4.43 -14.66 20.57
C SER A 498 3.71 -14.05 21.77
N ALA A 499 4.48 -13.52 22.72
CA ALA A 499 3.94 -12.84 23.89
C ALA A 499 3.15 -11.58 23.47
N ASP A 500 3.67 -10.81 22.51
CA ASP A 500 2.97 -9.65 21.94
C ASP A 500 1.64 -10.11 21.27
N ASP A 501 1.62 -11.18 20.46
CA ASP A 501 0.39 -11.71 19.84
C ASP A 501 -0.66 -12.12 20.88
N SER A 502 -0.23 -12.75 21.98
CA SER A 502 -1.16 -13.20 23.02
C SER A 502 -1.88 -12.03 23.73
N GLY A 503 -1.27 -10.84 23.75
CA GLY A 503 -1.78 -9.64 24.44
C GLY A 503 -2.54 -8.63 23.57
N ILE A 504 -2.39 -8.65 22.25
CA ILE A 504 -3.04 -7.69 21.32
C ILE A 504 -4.56 -7.91 21.20
N GLY A 505 -5.20 -6.97 20.51
CA GLY A 505 -6.65 -6.93 20.28
C GLY A 505 -7.35 -6.06 21.31
N ASP A 506 -8.18 -5.13 20.83
CA ASP A 506 -9.03 -4.30 21.68
C ASP A 506 -10.25 -5.09 22.16
N LEU A 507 -9.97 -6.13 22.94
CA LEU A 507 -10.94 -7.11 23.44
C LEU A 507 -11.17 -6.92 24.93
N ASP A 508 -12.43 -7.04 25.35
CA ASP A 508 -12.81 -6.98 26.76
C ASP A 508 -12.16 -8.09 27.58
N PHE A 509 -11.93 -9.26 26.98
CA PHE A 509 -11.37 -10.44 27.64
C PHE A 509 -10.27 -11.10 26.84
N ARG A 510 -9.08 -11.05 27.41
CA ARG A 510 -7.89 -11.74 26.89
C ARG A 510 -7.32 -12.57 28.02
N ARG A 511 -7.38 -13.88 27.91
CA ARG A 511 -6.71 -14.81 28.81
C ARG A 511 -5.47 -15.35 28.14
N VAL A 512 -4.32 -15.20 28.78
CA VAL A 512 -3.05 -15.77 28.33
C VAL A 512 -2.65 -16.86 29.31
N ILE A 513 -2.62 -18.10 28.82
CA ILE A 513 -2.09 -19.24 29.55
C ILE A 513 -0.61 -19.34 29.17
N ALA A 514 0.26 -18.84 30.04
CA ALA A 514 1.70 -18.80 29.81
C ALA A 514 2.32 -20.12 30.29
N VAL A 515 2.75 -20.95 29.34
CA VAL A 515 3.38 -22.24 29.64
C VAL A 515 4.85 -22.03 29.96
N ASN A 516 5.29 -22.57 31.11
CA ASN A 516 6.65 -22.49 31.62
C ASN A 516 7.23 -21.06 31.54
N PRO A 517 6.60 -20.07 32.20
CA PRO A 517 6.94 -18.66 32.04
C PRO A 517 8.39 -18.32 32.37
N ALA A 518 9.03 -19.08 33.27
CA ALA A 518 10.45 -18.91 33.58
C ALA A 518 11.39 -19.11 32.37
N ALA A 519 10.94 -19.80 31.32
CA ALA A 519 11.74 -20.04 30.11
C ALA A 519 11.85 -18.81 29.19
N TRP A 520 11.09 -17.75 29.44
CA TRP A 520 11.13 -16.52 28.64
C TRP A 520 12.25 -15.56 29.06
N GLY A 521 12.97 -15.86 30.15
CA GLY A 521 14.08 -15.04 30.67
C GLY A 521 13.65 -13.78 31.41
N ASP A 522 12.57 -13.13 30.95
CA ASP A 522 11.97 -11.95 31.57
C ASP A 522 10.71 -12.32 32.38
N ASP A 523 10.32 -11.43 33.32
CA ASP A 523 9.07 -11.57 34.07
C ASP A 523 7.87 -11.29 33.14
N LEU A 524 7.30 -12.37 32.59
CA LEU A 524 6.14 -12.28 31.71
C LEU A 524 4.91 -11.65 32.38
N HIS A 525 4.74 -11.81 33.69
CA HIS A 525 3.62 -11.18 34.39
C HIS A 525 3.78 -9.66 34.38
N ALA A 526 4.96 -9.17 34.77
CA ALA A 526 5.28 -7.75 34.70
C ALA A 526 5.23 -7.19 33.26
N PHE A 527 5.63 -8.00 32.26
CA PHE A 527 5.51 -7.66 30.84
C PHE A 527 4.05 -7.38 30.45
N PHE A 528 3.11 -8.27 30.78
CA PHE A 528 1.69 -8.07 30.46
C PHE A 528 1.08 -6.92 31.27
N GLU A 529 1.43 -6.75 32.54
CA GLU A 529 0.97 -5.60 33.33
C GLU A 529 1.41 -4.26 32.72
N THR A 530 2.63 -4.21 32.20
CA THR A 530 3.23 -2.99 31.63
C THR A 530 2.72 -2.69 30.23
N HIS A 531 2.69 -3.69 29.35
CA HIS A 531 2.48 -3.49 27.92
C HIS A 531 1.06 -3.84 27.46
N TYR A 532 0.36 -4.72 28.19
CA TYR A 532 -0.94 -5.25 27.81
C TYR A 532 -1.92 -5.31 28.98
N PRO A 533 -2.19 -4.17 29.64
CA PRO A 533 -3.03 -4.13 30.83
C PRO A 533 -4.43 -4.71 30.55
N GLY A 534 -4.92 -5.50 31.50
CA GLY A 534 -6.21 -6.20 31.41
C GLY A 534 -6.13 -7.61 30.80
N VAL A 535 -4.95 -8.10 30.46
CA VAL A 535 -4.75 -9.54 30.21
C VAL A 535 -4.95 -10.33 31.51
N ILE A 536 -5.80 -11.35 31.47
CA ILE A 536 -5.92 -12.37 32.51
C ILE A 536 -4.75 -13.33 32.33
N TYR A 537 -3.68 -13.09 33.07
CA TYR A 537 -2.48 -13.91 33.04
C TYR A 537 -2.64 -15.18 33.89
N VAL A 538 -2.41 -16.34 33.30
CA VAL A 538 -2.48 -17.65 33.95
C VAL A 538 -1.15 -18.37 33.73
N PRO A 539 -0.22 -18.38 34.72
CA PRO A 539 1.00 -19.16 34.61
C PRO A 539 0.68 -20.65 34.76
N LEU A 540 1.28 -21.48 33.92
CA LEU A 540 1.13 -22.93 33.94
C LEU A 540 2.51 -23.59 33.80
N GLU A 541 2.91 -24.31 34.83
CA GLU A 541 4.15 -25.10 34.82
C GLU A 541 3.86 -26.54 34.39
N ALA A 542 4.65 -27.06 33.47
CA ALA A 542 4.58 -28.42 32.98
C ALA A 542 5.98 -28.94 32.64
N GLU A 543 6.34 -30.12 33.16
CA GLU A 543 7.65 -30.73 32.94
C GLU A 543 7.74 -31.50 31.60
N SER A 544 6.59 -31.79 30.98
CA SER A 544 6.49 -32.51 29.71
C SER A 544 5.21 -32.13 28.94
N PRO A 545 5.13 -32.44 27.63
CA PRO A 545 3.90 -32.27 26.85
C PRO A 545 2.69 -33.00 27.45
N ASP A 546 2.85 -34.22 27.95
CA ASP A 546 1.77 -34.95 28.62
C ASP A 546 1.28 -34.26 29.89
N ALA A 547 2.20 -33.68 30.68
CA ALA A 547 1.84 -32.91 31.87
C ALA A 547 1.09 -31.63 31.49
N LEU A 548 1.50 -30.96 30.41
CA LEU A 548 0.79 -29.80 29.86
C LEU A 548 -0.64 -30.17 29.46
N ARG A 549 -0.83 -31.27 28.71
CA ARG A 549 -2.15 -31.74 28.26
C ARG A 549 -3.10 -31.91 29.45
N ILE A 550 -2.67 -32.63 30.49
CA ILE A 550 -3.47 -32.87 31.71
C ILE A 550 -3.79 -31.55 32.45
N ALA A 551 -2.82 -30.64 32.52
CA ALA A 551 -3.02 -29.33 33.16
C ALA A 551 -4.04 -28.48 32.39
N LEU A 552 -4.04 -28.54 31.05
CA LEU A 552 -4.99 -27.82 30.21
C LEU A 552 -6.42 -28.39 30.33
N GLU A 553 -6.57 -29.71 30.39
CA GLU A 553 -7.86 -30.39 30.59
C GLU A 553 -8.53 -30.03 31.93
N SER A 554 -7.74 -29.58 32.91
CA SER A 554 -8.20 -29.18 34.25
C SER A 554 -8.27 -27.65 34.45
N LEU A 555 -8.20 -26.87 33.37
CA LEU A 555 -8.22 -25.42 33.45
C LEU A 555 -9.49 -24.88 34.13
N PRO A 556 -9.35 -23.87 35.00
CA PRO A 556 -10.51 -23.17 35.52
C PRO A 556 -11.27 -22.46 34.39
N ALA A 557 -12.59 -22.38 34.56
CA ALA A 557 -13.44 -21.57 33.69
C ALA A 557 -12.98 -20.11 33.68
N MET A 558 -13.27 -19.41 32.57
CA MET A 558 -13.03 -17.97 32.49
C MET A 558 -13.73 -17.24 33.66
N PRO A 559 -13.04 -16.35 34.38
CA PRO A 559 -13.68 -15.56 35.42
C PRO A 559 -14.75 -14.63 34.81
N PRO A 560 -15.82 -14.32 35.55
CA PRO A 560 -16.90 -13.46 35.07
C PRO A 560 -16.44 -12.02 34.84
N GLN A 561 -17.18 -11.29 34.00
CA GLN A 561 -16.91 -9.90 33.64
C GLN A 561 -16.77 -8.98 34.87
N PRO A 562 -15.62 -8.30 35.06
CA PRO A 562 -15.59 -7.16 35.96
C PRO A 562 -16.46 -6.02 35.39
N PRO A 563 -17.07 -5.17 36.24
CA PRO A 563 -17.92 -4.07 35.77
C PRO A 563 -17.17 -3.15 34.80
N ALA A 564 -17.88 -2.68 33.76
CA ALA A 564 -17.32 -1.85 32.70
C ALA A 564 -16.60 -0.61 33.26
N GLN A 565 -15.28 -0.59 33.14
CA GLN A 565 -14.50 0.64 33.23
C GLN A 565 -14.18 1.08 31.80
N PRO A 566 -14.29 2.38 31.46
CA PRO A 566 -13.85 2.86 30.16
C PRO A 566 -12.34 2.58 30.05
N PRO A 567 -11.90 1.71 29.13
CA PRO A 567 -10.50 1.35 29.05
C PRO A 567 -9.73 2.49 28.35
N PRO A 568 -8.44 2.71 28.70
CA PRO A 568 -7.54 3.32 27.73
C PRO A 568 -7.51 2.43 26.47
N PRO A 569 -7.13 2.94 25.28
CA PRO A 569 -7.04 2.11 24.07
C PRO A 569 -6.13 0.90 24.35
N ARG A 570 -6.72 -0.31 24.41
CA ARG A 570 -6.03 -1.57 24.69
C ARG A 570 -5.68 -2.24 23.37
N GLY A 571 -4.57 -2.97 23.32
CA GLY A 571 -4.29 -3.89 22.21
C GLY A 571 -3.49 -3.33 21.03
N ARG A 572 -2.82 -2.17 21.17
CA ARG A 572 -1.71 -1.80 20.28
C ARG A 572 -0.51 -2.72 20.52
N PRO A 573 0.23 -3.13 19.49
CA PRO A 573 1.46 -3.88 19.70
C PRO A 573 2.51 -2.98 20.37
N ARG A 574 3.30 -3.53 21.29
CA ARG A 574 4.46 -2.85 21.87
C ARG A 574 5.49 -2.49 20.80
N ALA A 575 5.72 -3.41 19.87
CA ALA A 575 6.57 -3.24 18.71
C ALA A 575 5.90 -3.90 17.49
N PRO A 576 6.04 -3.34 16.28
CA PRO A 576 5.56 -3.99 15.07
C PRO A 576 6.19 -5.37 14.87
N TYR A 577 5.39 -6.34 14.44
CA TYR A 577 5.84 -7.68 14.04
C TYR A 577 4.94 -8.25 12.94
N ALA A 578 5.45 -9.23 12.20
CA ALA A 578 4.69 -9.95 11.19
C ALA A 578 3.87 -11.08 11.84
N ARG A 579 2.55 -11.06 11.66
CA ARG A 579 1.65 -12.10 12.18
C ARG A 579 1.18 -13.01 11.06
N THR A 580 1.37 -14.33 11.21
CA THR A 580 0.74 -15.34 10.35
C THR A 580 -0.21 -16.20 11.16
N TYR A 581 -1.47 -16.24 10.75
CA TYR A 581 -2.53 -16.98 11.40
C TYR A 581 -3.07 -18.05 10.44
N VAL A 582 -3.02 -19.32 10.85
CA VAL A 582 -3.66 -20.43 10.12
C VAL A 582 -5.09 -20.55 10.62
N LEU A 583 -6.03 -20.12 9.79
CA LEU A 583 -7.46 -20.10 10.10
C LEU A 583 -8.09 -21.41 9.67
N LEU A 584 -8.41 -22.25 10.67
CA LEU A 584 -9.09 -23.52 10.46
C LEU A 584 -10.62 -23.35 10.43
N PRO A 585 -11.34 -24.06 9.53
CA PRO A 585 -12.77 -23.87 9.36
C PRO A 585 -13.59 -24.33 10.58
N PRO A 586 -14.85 -23.86 10.72
CA PRO A 586 -15.69 -24.17 11.88
C PRO A 586 -15.90 -25.67 12.13
N GLY A 587 -15.81 -26.51 11.08
CA GLY A 587 -15.92 -27.97 11.18
C GLY A 587 -14.61 -28.73 11.39
N ALA A 588 -13.46 -28.06 11.47
CA ALA A 588 -12.15 -28.72 11.60
C ALA A 588 -11.92 -29.26 13.02
N ASP A 589 -11.86 -30.57 13.19
CA ASP A 589 -11.52 -31.24 14.46
C ASP A 589 -10.01 -31.18 14.80
N ALA A 590 -9.62 -31.81 15.91
CA ALA A 590 -8.24 -31.86 16.36
C ALA A 590 -7.27 -32.40 15.30
N ALA A 591 -7.68 -33.33 14.42
CA ALA A 591 -6.79 -33.88 13.40
C ALA A 591 -6.33 -32.81 12.40
N TRP A 592 -7.20 -31.85 12.06
CA TRP A 592 -6.83 -30.70 11.22
C TRP A 592 -5.86 -29.76 11.94
N ALA A 593 -6.04 -29.53 13.24
CA ALA A 593 -5.10 -28.73 14.02
C ALA A 593 -3.75 -29.42 14.19
N SER A 594 -3.71 -30.74 14.39
CA SER A 594 -2.48 -31.54 14.42
C SER A 594 -1.72 -31.44 13.10
N ALA A 595 -2.42 -31.48 11.96
CA ALA A 595 -1.79 -31.27 10.66
C ALA A 595 -1.11 -29.90 10.52
N VAL A 596 -1.65 -28.84 11.15
CA VAL A 596 -0.98 -27.53 11.19
C VAL A 596 0.28 -27.58 12.04
N VAL A 597 0.22 -28.23 13.21
CA VAL A 597 1.38 -28.40 14.10
C VAL A 597 2.51 -29.15 13.38
N GLU A 598 2.21 -30.32 12.81
CA GLU A 598 3.18 -31.17 12.10
C GLU A 598 3.72 -30.56 10.80
N GLY A 599 2.93 -29.66 10.19
CA GLY A 599 3.25 -29.02 8.92
C GLY A 599 4.09 -27.75 9.07
N ALA A 600 3.88 -26.98 10.16
CA ALA A 600 4.39 -25.61 10.24
C ALA A 600 5.01 -25.20 11.58
N TRP A 601 4.80 -25.91 12.69
CA TRP A 601 5.19 -25.39 14.02
C TRP A 601 6.71 -25.21 14.16
N ASP A 602 7.49 -26.27 13.92
CA ASP A 602 8.94 -26.23 14.12
C ASP A 602 9.66 -25.32 13.12
N ALA A 603 9.07 -25.11 11.94
CA ALA A 603 9.63 -24.23 10.92
C ALA A 603 9.27 -22.75 11.17
N HIS A 604 8.01 -22.48 11.55
CA HIS A 604 7.46 -21.12 11.46
C HIS A 604 6.71 -20.64 12.71
N ARG A 605 6.27 -21.55 13.59
CA ARG A 605 5.45 -21.25 14.77
C ARG A 605 4.22 -20.37 14.47
N PHE A 606 3.55 -20.62 13.35
CA PHE A 606 2.33 -19.88 12.98
C PHE A 606 1.25 -20.00 14.06
N THR A 607 0.52 -18.92 14.27
CA THR A 607 -0.62 -18.90 15.21
C THR A 607 -1.73 -19.78 14.63
N ILE A 608 -2.26 -20.70 15.44
CA ILE A 608 -3.33 -21.63 15.04
C ILE A 608 -4.62 -21.20 15.72
N GLY A 609 -5.73 -21.08 14.98
CA GLY A 609 -7.03 -20.84 15.60
C GLY A 609 -8.23 -20.91 14.66
N GLY A 610 -9.41 -20.81 15.26
CA GLY A 610 -10.71 -21.03 14.58
C GLY A 610 -11.62 -19.81 14.55
N SER A 611 -11.10 -18.60 14.77
CA SER A 611 -11.85 -17.33 14.72
C SER A 611 -11.33 -16.43 13.59
N ALA A 612 -12.21 -16.04 12.67
CA ALA A 612 -11.88 -15.10 11.60
C ALA A 612 -11.63 -13.68 12.14
N ASP A 613 -12.36 -13.27 13.20
CA ASP A 613 -12.11 -12.00 13.88
C ASP A 613 -10.72 -12.03 14.56
N ASP A 614 -10.30 -13.12 15.22
CA ASP A 614 -8.94 -13.25 15.79
C ASP A 614 -7.87 -13.25 14.70
N ALA A 615 -8.13 -13.87 13.55
CA ALA A 615 -7.20 -13.84 12.42
C ALA A 615 -6.90 -12.41 11.95
N GLY A 616 -7.86 -11.48 12.11
CA GLY A 616 -7.72 -10.10 11.62
C GLY A 616 -7.27 -9.03 12.62
N ILE A 617 -7.26 -9.32 13.93
CA ILE A 617 -6.93 -8.31 14.95
C ILE A 617 -5.45 -7.88 14.95
N GLY A 618 -5.22 -6.72 15.56
CA GLY A 618 -3.91 -6.11 15.78
C GLY A 618 -3.59 -5.02 14.76
N ASP A 619 -3.15 -3.87 15.26
CA ASP A 619 -2.62 -2.79 14.41
C ASP A 619 -1.16 -3.08 14.04
N LEU A 620 -0.97 -4.07 13.18
CA LEU A 620 0.33 -4.59 12.78
C LEU A 620 0.64 -4.20 11.33
N ASP A 621 1.92 -3.97 11.05
CA ASP A 621 2.40 -3.65 9.70
C ASP A 621 2.20 -4.78 8.71
N PHE A 622 2.15 -6.02 9.19
CA PHE A 622 1.90 -7.19 8.37
C PHE A 622 1.04 -8.23 9.09
N ARG A 623 -0.12 -8.54 8.50
CA ARG A 623 -1.03 -9.60 8.92
C ARG A 623 -1.28 -10.52 7.75
N ARG A 624 -0.99 -11.81 7.92
CA ARG A 624 -1.25 -12.87 6.95
C ARG A 624 -2.23 -13.88 7.54
N VAL A 625 -3.26 -14.21 6.77
CA VAL A 625 -4.21 -15.27 7.10
C VAL A 625 -4.09 -16.36 6.05
N ILE A 626 -3.67 -17.55 6.48
CA ILE A 626 -3.76 -18.77 5.68
C ILE A 626 -5.14 -19.36 5.95
N ALA A 627 -6.09 -19.11 5.06
CA ALA A 627 -7.47 -19.55 5.19
C ALA A 627 -7.61 -20.98 4.65
N VAL A 628 -7.73 -21.96 5.54
CA VAL A 628 -7.89 -23.37 5.17
C VAL A 628 -9.34 -23.62 4.76
N ASN A 629 -9.54 -24.13 3.53
CA ASN A 629 -10.86 -24.45 2.96
C ASN A 629 -11.87 -23.31 3.15
N PRO A 630 -11.62 -22.11 2.58
CA PRO A 630 -12.42 -20.92 2.86
C PRO A 630 -13.90 -21.05 2.52
N ALA A 631 -14.27 -21.90 1.55
CA ALA A 631 -15.67 -22.21 1.23
C ALA A 631 -16.45 -22.84 2.41
N ALA A 632 -15.76 -23.40 3.41
CA ALA A 632 -16.40 -23.94 4.61
C ALA A 632 -16.83 -22.85 5.63
N TRP A 633 -16.50 -21.58 5.38
CA TRP A 633 -16.90 -20.43 6.21
C TRP A 633 -18.20 -19.74 5.75
N GLY A 634 -18.82 -20.22 4.66
CA GLY A 634 -19.95 -19.58 4.00
C GLY A 634 -19.55 -18.96 2.66
N ASP A 635 -20.35 -18.00 2.19
CA ASP A 635 -20.31 -17.61 0.77
C ASP A 635 -19.09 -16.76 0.39
N ASP A 636 -18.58 -15.88 1.27
CA ASP A 636 -17.43 -15.01 0.94
C ASP A 636 -16.55 -14.61 2.14
N LEU A 637 -15.63 -15.49 2.53
CA LEU A 637 -14.64 -15.20 3.58
C LEU A 637 -13.62 -14.13 3.15
N PHE A 638 -13.32 -14.01 1.86
CA PHE A 638 -12.37 -13.01 1.37
C PHE A 638 -12.98 -11.60 1.50
N GLY A 639 -14.22 -11.41 1.03
CA GLY A 639 -14.97 -10.17 1.21
C GLY A 639 -15.18 -9.79 2.67
N PHE A 640 -15.32 -10.76 3.58
CA PHE A 640 -15.31 -10.51 5.03
C PHE A 640 -14.03 -9.80 5.48
N PHE A 641 -12.85 -10.31 5.08
CA PHE A 641 -11.58 -9.69 5.44
C PHE A 641 -11.36 -8.35 4.75
N GLU A 642 -11.66 -8.21 3.46
CA GLU A 642 -11.55 -6.93 2.75
C GLU A 642 -12.42 -5.84 3.39
N THR A 643 -13.63 -6.20 3.84
CA THR A 643 -14.57 -5.24 4.45
C THR A 643 -14.17 -4.85 5.88
N HIS A 644 -13.82 -5.83 6.71
CA HIS A 644 -13.67 -5.61 8.16
C HIS A 644 -12.22 -5.49 8.63
N TYR A 645 -11.29 -6.06 7.87
CA TYR A 645 -9.88 -6.13 8.23
C TYR A 645 -8.98 -5.86 7.02
N PRO A 646 -9.07 -4.66 6.42
CA PRO A 646 -8.29 -4.32 5.24
C PRO A 646 -6.79 -4.42 5.52
N ASP A 647 -6.01 -4.55 4.44
CA ASP A 647 -4.55 -4.79 4.45
C ASP A 647 -4.11 -6.17 4.97
N ILE A 648 -5.04 -7.10 5.20
CA ILE A 648 -4.67 -8.50 5.44
C ILE A 648 -4.20 -9.14 4.15
N LEU A 649 -3.07 -9.82 4.26
CA LEU A 649 -2.65 -10.75 3.24
C LEU A 649 -3.43 -12.06 3.38
N TYR A 650 -4.45 -12.21 2.55
CA TYR A 650 -5.29 -13.41 2.49
C TYR A 650 -4.68 -14.47 1.56
N VAL A 651 -4.42 -15.67 2.09
CA VAL A 651 -3.87 -16.81 1.35
C VAL A 651 -4.85 -17.99 1.46
N PRO A 652 -5.65 -18.30 0.44
CA PRO A 652 -6.51 -19.47 0.47
C PRO A 652 -5.65 -20.74 0.31
N LEU A 653 -5.95 -21.76 1.13
CA LEU A 653 -5.30 -23.07 1.07
C LEU A 653 -6.37 -24.16 1.04
N MET A 654 -6.46 -24.85 -0.09
CA MET A 654 -7.39 -25.96 -0.30
C MET A 654 -6.72 -27.29 0.08
N ALA A 655 -7.39 -28.07 0.93
CA ALA A 655 -6.98 -29.42 1.29
C ALA A 655 -8.22 -30.29 1.61
N ASP A 656 -8.29 -31.48 1.03
CA ASP A 656 -9.37 -32.44 1.23
C ASP A 656 -9.17 -33.29 2.50
N THR A 657 -7.94 -33.36 3.00
CA THR A 657 -7.58 -34.16 4.19
C THR A 657 -6.56 -33.43 5.07
N PRO A 658 -6.48 -33.76 6.39
CA PRO A 658 -5.43 -33.26 7.26
C PRO A 658 -4.01 -33.55 6.74
N GLN A 659 -3.78 -34.74 6.20
CA GLN A 659 -2.48 -35.11 5.61
C GLN A 659 -2.09 -34.16 4.48
N GLN A 660 -3.03 -33.85 3.58
CA GLN A 660 -2.79 -32.92 2.49
C GLN A 660 -2.56 -31.50 2.99
N LEU A 661 -3.27 -31.06 4.03
CA LEU A 661 -3.01 -29.76 4.67
C LEU A 661 -1.58 -29.69 5.21
N MET A 662 -1.14 -30.72 5.93
CA MET A 662 0.22 -30.80 6.48
C MET A 662 1.27 -30.69 5.37
N GLU A 663 1.12 -31.46 4.28
CA GLU A 663 2.04 -31.42 3.14
C GLU A 663 2.07 -30.02 2.50
N ARG A 664 0.89 -29.42 2.27
CA ARG A 664 0.76 -28.05 1.72
C ARG A 664 1.42 -27.00 2.61
N LEU A 665 1.35 -27.15 3.92
CA LEU A 665 1.96 -26.23 4.89
C LEU A 665 3.49 -26.34 4.94
N ARG A 666 4.06 -27.51 4.67
CA ARG A 666 5.53 -27.70 4.58
C ARG A 666 6.15 -27.00 3.37
N GLU A 667 5.33 -26.61 2.41
CA GLU A 667 5.75 -25.88 1.22
C GLU A 667 5.76 -24.34 1.43
N PHE A 668 5.45 -23.84 2.65
CA PHE A 668 5.45 -22.40 2.99
C PHE A 668 6.78 -21.86 3.49
#